data_AF-A0A3M1B506-F1
#
_entry.id   AF-A0A3M1B506-F1
#
_cell.length_a   1.000
_cell.length_b   1.000
_cell.length_c   1.000
_cell.angle_alpha   90.00
_cell.angle_beta   90.00
_cell.angle_gamma   90.00
#
_symmetry.space_group_name_H-M   'P 1'
#
loop_
_entity.id
_entity.type
_entity.pdbx_description
1 polymer ?
#
loop_
_entity_poly.entity_id
_entity_poly.type
_entity_poly.pdbx_seq_one_letter_code
_entity_poly.pdbx_strand_id
1 'polypeptide(L)'
;MKRLFYPYGTILALCALTFFTLLLPSCGGDKITIDPENDSSTFNFGQAVYQLSRNYLYQTPPNSLEKVQALDNNRENLVYAVNTIIPEEVNQNILAPLKLILPLVDDGTLPKVTDDLQEILSYLLQHPNDPNKETLQAIVDLARTKGLSLRDWSLLLGRLIQYPELEKVMLAISQLVRENDGVDDLGNPNGEKNLLQDLLAFLSRKLREMKPSPNASNSSLFSLISLQKELLSEITVRSPLGAPAYSVRLDKNGNPQPAINPSTGTFFPPFVDQNNDGYADTNAEGNFVDAQGQEIQLKPFGKNGIRDQYGRLLNSPGGSPVFVYFNTKKTLLSVLLHLIGVAVQKKLPSHSLQLLESILPPAQNHDNGTPADPSDDFKTYPATNNPLLDLLYGLLELFKYNDSPKLLSAFENITKNQPKLTENLLISLGKVFHILQNTPIPLSKPDLYKLIEDLIPLLEDVSKKPNNSSTSTARVLMQTIYNLGQIARNLPGQLANMSRYTTFTTKQLVDFSQPPTPNNRSTLQQMLNLWYDMDQCKLPIINQTITEVTLNLVADMNPTTVKNLILKLDGVLATFSWFINLYCPGFTQNRTALNELALSGALDAFIPIVKVFKDRGEIRLLIEILNKLHLNFNTVLRKAEPTLIKILDSGAVQNLFDVIALTTQIQVPNSTDKAADVIADSIANLLDSTKTVFYRNGTQAPRLLSLLYEPWKTLDTKISSAGKTSQLDQLLKGLLDYIAETVVNNNGTPNDPSDDFEELKYPDLIPLLAKVSAKISAQLGTNASNRSQKVQSYQKDLENFLTSKDFYALLDLLRVIENSPTKTTLYQALENLFTPQNNYSDDVFGALLAVLASALQVKSNQSTLQQLAWFIGDMLQPSRPYAKDFVLAIQRIIVKDEGKIVLTMLRNLFIQNPQSPYNMPILEIYNTFSAVQKAAKSNASSPPLTAAELESTIRSLLKFMKDPKAGLPKFYEQIRKRRRRQ
;
A
#
# COMPACT_ATOMS: atom_id res chain seq x y z
N MET A 1 -4.16 5.09 -11.20
CA MET A 1 -5.49 5.71 -11.48
C MET A 1 -5.59 6.40 -12.84
N LYS A 2 -4.65 7.27 -13.25
CA LYS A 2 -4.78 8.13 -14.45
C LYS A 2 -4.69 7.46 -15.83
N ARG A 3 -4.17 6.23 -15.90
CA ARG A 3 -4.06 5.42 -17.13
C ARG A 3 -5.13 4.32 -17.23
N LEU A 4 -6.10 4.28 -16.29
CA LEU A 4 -7.15 3.26 -16.26
C LEU A 4 -8.25 3.49 -17.32
N PHE A 5 -8.40 4.71 -17.86
CA PHE A 5 -9.58 5.10 -18.64
C PHE A 5 -9.43 5.08 -20.17
N TYR A 6 -8.22 4.87 -20.72
CA TYR A 6 -8.02 4.79 -22.17
C TYR A 6 -8.76 3.62 -22.84
N PRO A 7 -8.71 2.38 -22.31
CA PRO A 7 -9.49 1.29 -22.89
C PRO A 7 -10.98 1.46 -22.61
N TYR A 8 -11.42 2.29 -21.66
CA TYR A 8 -12.85 2.57 -21.50
C TYR A 8 -13.40 3.34 -22.69
N GLY A 9 -12.69 4.30 -23.28
CA GLY A 9 -13.19 4.99 -24.47
C GLY A 9 -13.35 4.05 -25.68
N THR A 10 -12.40 3.14 -25.88
CA THR A 10 -12.45 2.16 -26.98
C THR A 10 -13.35 0.98 -26.68
N ILE A 11 -13.43 0.49 -25.44
CA ILE A 11 -14.31 -0.59 -24.99
C ILE A 11 -15.73 -0.08 -24.80
N LEU A 12 -15.98 1.17 -24.40
CA LEU A 12 -17.32 1.78 -24.50
C LEU A 12 -17.65 2.12 -25.93
N ALA A 13 -16.73 2.59 -26.76
CA ALA A 13 -17.01 2.78 -28.17
C ALA A 13 -17.20 1.45 -28.88
N LEU A 14 -16.51 0.37 -28.49
CA LEU A 14 -16.70 -1.00 -28.97
C LEU A 14 -17.95 -1.61 -28.37
N CYS A 15 -18.21 -1.54 -27.07
CA CYS A 15 -19.46 -1.99 -26.46
C CYS A 15 -20.62 -1.22 -27.06
N ALA A 16 -20.56 0.10 -27.18
CA ALA A 16 -21.55 0.90 -27.88
C ALA A 16 -21.60 0.55 -29.36
N LEU A 17 -20.49 0.38 -30.10
CA LEU A 17 -20.52 -0.08 -31.49
C LEU A 17 -21.12 -1.48 -31.58
N THR A 18 -20.84 -2.37 -30.64
CA THR A 18 -21.33 -3.75 -30.61
C THR A 18 -22.81 -3.71 -30.28
N PHE A 19 -23.23 -2.91 -29.30
CA PHE A 19 -24.62 -2.63 -28.92
C PHE A 19 -25.40 -1.89 -30.02
N PHE A 20 -24.75 -1.04 -30.82
CA PHE A 20 -25.34 -0.33 -31.95
C PHE A 20 -25.37 -1.20 -33.22
N THR A 21 -24.32 -1.94 -33.52
CA THR A 21 -24.31 -3.00 -34.56
C THR A 21 -25.24 -4.15 -34.20
N LEU A 22 -25.52 -4.35 -32.90
CA LEU A 22 -26.55 -5.24 -32.37
C LEU A 22 -27.98 -4.78 -32.68
N LEU A 23 -28.18 -3.53 -33.07
CA LEU A 23 -29.51 -2.96 -33.27
C LEU A 23 -29.76 -2.47 -34.70
N LEU A 24 -28.69 -2.22 -35.47
CA LEU A 24 -28.71 -1.86 -36.88
C LEU A 24 -29.40 -2.88 -37.83
N PRO A 25 -29.31 -4.23 -37.65
CA PRO A 25 -30.03 -5.18 -38.50
C PRO A 25 -31.53 -5.04 -38.44
N SER A 26 -32.05 -4.48 -37.36
CA SER A 26 -33.48 -4.29 -37.21
C SER A 26 -33.99 -3.06 -37.97
N CYS A 27 -33.13 -2.15 -38.45
CA CYS A 27 -33.54 -0.81 -38.88
C CYS A 27 -33.17 -0.42 -40.32
N GLY A 28 -32.56 -1.32 -41.09
CA GLY A 28 -32.35 -1.15 -42.53
C GLY A 28 -33.64 -1.35 -43.33
N GLY A 29 -34.08 -0.32 -44.06
CA GLY A 29 -35.22 -0.37 -44.98
C GLY A 29 -34.92 -1.11 -46.29
N ASP A 30 -33.67 -1.47 -46.53
CA ASP A 30 -33.31 -2.39 -47.61
C ASP A 30 -33.43 -3.81 -47.09
N LYS A 31 -34.27 -4.60 -47.75
CA LYS A 31 -34.57 -6.00 -47.43
C LYS A 31 -33.26 -6.76 -47.20
N ILE A 32 -32.91 -7.02 -45.94
CA ILE A 32 -32.07 -8.17 -45.60
C ILE A 32 -32.92 -9.38 -46.00
N THR A 33 -32.74 -9.84 -47.23
CA THR A 33 -33.31 -11.09 -47.72
C THR A 33 -32.47 -12.19 -47.09
N ILE A 34 -32.84 -12.55 -45.87
CA ILE A 34 -32.47 -13.86 -45.33
C ILE A 34 -33.29 -14.83 -46.16
N ASP A 35 -32.63 -15.60 -47.02
CA ASP A 35 -33.25 -16.66 -47.82
C ASP A 35 -33.96 -17.63 -46.85
N PRO A 36 -35.30 -17.60 -46.74
CA PRO A 36 -36.01 -18.38 -45.75
C PRO A 36 -36.17 -19.85 -46.17
N GLU A 37 -35.82 -20.20 -47.40
CA GLU A 37 -36.22 -21.49 -47.98
C GLU A 37 -35.27 -22.65 -47.69
N ASN A 38 -34.13 -22.44 -47.03
CA ASN A 38 -33.16 -23.53 -46.79
C ASN A 38 -32.57 -23.68 -45.37
N ASP A 39 -33.02 -22.92 -44.37
CA ASP A 39 -32.57 -23.18 -42.99
C ASP A 39 -33.66 -22.88 -41.95
N SER A 40 -34.36 -23.94 -41.52
CA SER A 40 -35.37 -23.89 -40.47
C SER A 40 -34.75 -23.78 -39.06
N SER A 41 -33.55 -23.21 -38.91
CA SER A 41 -32.87 -23.11 -37.63
C SER A 41 -32.50 -21.64 -37.31
N THR A 42 -33.07 -21.13 -36.22
CA THR A 42 -32.64 -19.98 -35.40
C THR A 42 -31.93 -18.79 -36.09
N PHE A 43 -32.53 -17.60 -36.06
CA PHE A 43 -31.91 -16.35 -36.51
C PHE A 43 -30.47 -16.18 -35.97
N ASN A 44 -29.47 -16.16 -36.87
CA ASN A 44 -28.07 -16.03 -36.52
C ASN A 44 -27.63 -14.56 -36.50
N PHE A 45 -27.56 -13.98 -35.30
CA PHE A 45 -27.29 -12.56 -35.09
C PHE A 45 -25.92 -12.14 -35.64
N GLY A 46 -24.87 -12.93 -35.39
CA GLY A 46 -23.51 -12.68 -35.84
C GLY A 46 -23.38 -12.65 -37.36
N GLN A 47 -24.09 -13.54 -38.05
CA GLN A 47 -24.12 -13.55 -39.51
C GLN A 47 -24.76 -12.27 -40.07
N ALA A 48 -25.80 -11.74 -39.42
CA ALA A 48 -26.42 -10.47 -39.81
C ALA A 48 -25.46 -9.27 -39.62
N VAL A 49 -24.75 -9.20 -38.48
CA VAL A 49 -23.75 -8.13 -38.24
C VAL A 49 -22.62 -8.16 -39.26
N TYR A 50 -22.12 -9.36 -39.59
CA TYR A 50 -21.11 -9.53 -40.62
C TYR A 50 -21.60 -9.01 -41.98
N GLN A 51 -22.80 -9.40 -42.43
CA GLN A 51 -23.35 -8.97 -43.73
C GLN A 51 -23.55 -7.45 -43.79
N LEU A 52 -24.03 -6.82 -42.72
CA LEU A 52 -24.19 -5.36 -42.65
C LEU A 52 -22.85 -4.64 -42.69
N SER A 53 -21.88 -5.11 -41.90
CA SER A 53 -20.54 -4.55 -41.88
C SER A 53 -19.88 -4.66 -43.26
N ARG A 54 -20.04 -5.82 -43.92
CA ARG A 54 -19.55 -6.08 -45.27
C ARG A 54 -20.17 -5.13 -46.30
N ASN A 55 -21.50 -4.98 -46.29
CA ASN A 55 -22.22 -4.06 -47.20
C ASN A 55 -21.80 -2.60 -46.99
N TYR A 56 -21.68 -2.17 -45.73
CA TYR A 56 -21.22 -0.83 -45.39
C TYR A 56 -19.80 -0.55 -45.88
N LEU A 57 -18.86 -1.48 -45.62
CA LEU A 57 -17.47 -1.34 -46.07
C LEU A 57 -17.36 -1.32 -47.60
N TYR A 58 -18.18 -2.12 -48.30
CA TYR A 58 -18.25 -2.14 -49.76
C TYR A 58 -18.70 -0.77 -50.33
N GLN A 59 -19.67 -0.13 -49.67
CA GLN A 59 -20.23 1.15 -50.10
C GLN A 59 -19.40 2.38 -49.66
N THR A 60 -18.39 2.20 -48.81
CA THR A 60 -17.64 3.31 -48.19
C THR A 60 -16.18 3.35 -48.69
N PRO A 61 -15.91 3.98 -49.85
CA PRO A 61 -14.56 4.19 -50.35
C PRO A 61 -13.74 5.12 -49.43
N PRO A 62 -12.38 5.13 -49.52
CA PRO A 62 -11.50 4.32 -50.38
C PRO A 62 -11.18 2.93 -49.81
N ASN A 63 -10.53 2.07 -50.62
CA ASN A 63 -10.05 0.72 -50.27
C ASN A 63 -11.16 -0.23 -49.77
N SER A 64 -12.35 -0.12 -50.37
CA SER A 64 -13.53 -0.90 -49.96
C SER A 64 -13.31 -2.40 -50.18
N LEU A 65 -12.61 -2.81 -51.24
CA LEU A 65 -12.36 -4.21 -51.56
C LEU A 65 -11.40 -4.88 -50.57
N GLU A 66 -10.31 -4.19 -50.22
CA GLU A 66 -9.32 -4.66 -49.24
C GLU A 66 -9.92 -4.74 -47.83
N LYS A 67 -10.72 -3.74 -47.45
CA LYS A 67 -11.49 -3.75 -46.19
C LYS A 67 -12.46 -4.93 -46.12
N VAL A 68 -13.20 -5.19 -47.20
CA VAL A 68 -14.12 -6.34 -47.29
C VAL A 68 -13.35 -7.65 -47.22
N GLN A 69 -12.23 -7.78 -47.93
CA GLN A 69 -11.39 -8.99 -47.87
C GLN A 69 -10.83 -9.24 -46.47
N ALA A 70 -10.39 -8.19 -45.77
CA ALA A 70 -9.93 -8.30 -44.39
C ALA A 70 -11.05 -8.70 -43.42
N LEU A 71 -12.27 -8.21 -43.64
CA LEU A 71 -13.45 -8.65 -42.89
C LEU A 71 -13.80 -10.12 -43.20
N ASP A 72 -13.77 -10.52 -44.47
CA ASP A 72 -14.06 -11.87 -44.95
C ASP A 72 -13.08 -12.88 -44.34
N ASN A 73 -11.78 -12.54 -44.28
CA ASN A 73 -10.75 -13.35 -43.62
C ASN A 73 -10.98 -13.56 -42.11
N ASN A 74 -11.79 -12.71 -41.47
CA ASN A 74 -12.12 -12.78 -40.05
C ASN A 74 -13.60 -13.12 -39.78
N ARG A 75 -14.35 -13.56 -40.82
CA ARG A 75 -15.79 -13.81 -40.74
C ARG A 75 -16.16 -14.74 -39.58
N GLU A 76 -15.54 -15.92 -39.51
CA GLU A 76 -15.89 -16.94 -38.51
C GLU A 76 -15.67 -16.43 -37.08
N ASN A 77 -14.54 -15.75 -36.84
CA ASN A 77 -14.23 -15.16 -35.54
C ASN A 77 -15.24 -14.08 -35.16
N LEU A 78 -15.61 -13.20 -36.10
CA LEU A 78 -16.60 -12.15 -35.86
C LEU A 78 -17.98 -12.74 -35.57
N VAL A 79 -18.46 -13.67 -36.39
CA VAL A 79 -19.77 -14.32 -36.22
C VAL A 79 -19.84 -15.06 -34.89
N TYR A 80 -18.81 -15.84 -34.56
CA TYR A 80 -18.71 -16.54 -33.28
C TYR A 80 -18.71 -15.58 -32.09
N ALA A 81 -17.89 -14.53 -32.14
CA ALA A 81 -17.78 -13.55 -31.06
C ALA A 81 -19.12 -12.85 -30.83
N VAL A 82 -19.77 -12.38 -31.90
CA VAL A 82 -21.07 -11.71 -31.80
C VAL A 82 -22.12 -12.69 -31.25
N ASN A 83 -22.22 -13.91 -31.77
CA ASN A 83 -23.20 -14.89 -31.27
C ASN A 83 -22.96 -15.27 -29.81
N THR A 84 -21.71 -15.34 -29.37
CA THR A 84 -21.36 -15.64 -27.98
C THR A 84 -21.84 -14.53 -27.04
N ILE A 85 -21.72 -13.26 -27.45
CA ILE A 85 -22.15 -12.11 -26.64
C ILE A 85 -23.67 -12.16 -26.37
N ILE A 86 -24.46 -12.70 -27.29
CA ILE A 86 -25.92 -12.64 -27.22
C ILE A 86 -26.48 -13.79 -26.38
N PRO A 87 -27.16 -13.47 -25.25
CA PRO A 87 -27.81 -14.48 -24.44
C PRO A 87 -28.84 -15.25 -25.26
N GLU A 88 -29.04 -16.52 -24.92
CA GLU A 88 -29.98 -17.37 -25.64
C GLU A 88 -31.40 -16.82 -25.59
N GLU A 89 -31.79 -16.15 -24.50
CA GLU A 89 -33.08 -15.48 -24.37
C GLU A 89 -33.28 -14.36 -25.41
N VAL A 90 -32.20 -13.71 -25.84
CA VAL A 90 -32.23 -12.66 -26.86
C VAL A 90 -32.28 -13.25 -28.27
N ASN A 91 -31.63 -14.40 -28.49
CA ASN A 91 -31.75 -15.15 -29.73
C ASN A 91 -33.18 -15.71 -29.92
N GLN A 92 -33.82 -16.12 -28.83
CA GLN A 92 -35.21 -16.60 -28.85
C GLN A 92 -36.23 -15.46 -28.88
N ASN A 93 -35.90 -14.29 -28.33
CA ASN A 93 -36.77 -13.12 -28.32
C ASN A 93 -35.98 -11.81 -28.56
N ILE A 94 -35.87 -11.42 -29.82
CA ILE A 94 -35.16 -10.20 -30.26
C ILE A 94 -35.75 -8.91 -29.65
N LEU A 95 -36.96 -8.96 -29.07
CA LEU A 95 -37.60 -7.84 -28.39
C LEU A 95 -37.15 -7.66 -26.93
N ALA A 96 -36.48 -8.67 -26.33
CA ALA A 96 -36.05 -8.61 -24.93
C ALA A 96 -35.04 -7.47 -24.65
N PRO A 97 -34.00 -7.22 -25.47
CA PRO A 97 -33.11 -6.06 -25.29
C PRO A 97 -33.85 -4.73 -25.52
N LEU A 98 -34.82 -4.70 -26.43
CA LEU A 98 -35.63 -3.50 -26.67
C LEU A 98 -36.44 -3.10 -25.42
N LYS A 99 -36.92 -4.06 -24.61
CA LYS A 99 -37.60 -3.75 -23.34
C LYS A 99 -36.71 -3.02 -22.34
N LEU A 100 -35.39 -3.22 -22.39
CA LEU A 100 -34.43 -2.54 -21.53
C LEU A 100 -33.99 -1.18 -22.09
N ILE A 101 -33.69 -1.11 -23.38
CA ILE A 101 -33.21 0.11 -24.04
C ILE A 101 -34.32 1.16 -24.11
N LEU A 102 -35.55 0.73 -24.34
CA LEU A 102 -36.67 1.63 -24.61
C LEU A 102 -36.97 2.58 -23.43
N PRO A 103 -37.09 2.13 -22.17
CA PRO A 103 -37.23 3.03 -21.03
C PRO A 103 -36.09 4.05 -20.90
N LEU A 104 -34.87 3.71 -21.33
CA LEU A 104 -33.69 4.59 -21.26
C LEU A 104 -33.62 5.58 -22.43
N VAL A 105 -34.25 5.26 -23.56
CA VAL A 105 -34.45 6.19 -24.69
C VAL A 105 -35.61 7.15 -24.39
N ASP A 106 -36.64 6.66 -23.71
CA ASP A 106 -37.85 7.42 -23.39
C ASP A 106 -37.62 8.43 -22.25
N ASP A 107 -36.87 8.05 -21.21
CA ASP A 107 -36.50 8.96 -20.12
C ASP A 107 -35.32 9.90 -20.46
N GLY A 108 -34.80 9.81 -21.69
CA GLY A 108 -33.72 10.66 -22.19
C GLY A 108 -32.32 10.26 -21.74
N THR A 109 -32.15 9.21 -20.94
CA THR A 109 -30.82 8.77 -20.43
C THR A 109 -29.83 8.47 -21.56
N LEU A 110 -30.20 7.62 -22.52
CA LEU A 110 -29.32 7.26 -23.64
C LEU A 110 -29.05 8.43 -24.60
N PRO A 111 -30.06 9.22 -25.02
CA PRO A 111 -29.82 10.48 -25.73
C PRO A 111 -28.83 11.40 -25.01
N LYS A 112 -28.99 11.59 -23.70
CA LYS A 112 -28.15 12.49 -22.92
C LYS A 112 -26.70 12.04 -22.86
N VAL A 113 -26.44 10.76 -22.55
CA VAL A 113 -25.07 10.18 -22.60
C VAL A 113 -24.46 10.29 -24.00
N THR A 114 -25.30 10.19 -25.04
CA THR A 114 -24.85 10.35 -26.43
C THR A 114 -24.43 11.78 -26.72
N ASP A 115 -25.17 12.76 -26.21
CA ASP A 115 -24.83 14.18 -26.34
C ASP A 115 -23.55 14.51 -25.54
N ASP A 116 -23.40 13.99 -24.33
CA ASP A 116 -22.19 14.17 -23.53
C ASP A 116 -20.96 13.54 -24.20
N LEU A 117 -21.09 12.36 -24.81
CA LEU A 117 -20.02 11.74 -25.58
C LEU A 117 -19.67 12.57 -26.82
N GLN A 118 -20.65 13.14 -27.51
CA GLN A 118 -20.40 14.07 -28.62
C GLN A 118 -19.64 15.31 -28.13
N GLU A 119 -19.98 15.83 -26.95
CA GLU A 119 -19.33 16.99 -26.37
C GLU A 119 -17.89 16.69 -25.96
N ILE A 120 -17.64 15.55 -25.30
CA ILE A 120 -16.29 15.07 -24.97
C ILE A 120 -15.43 14.96 -26.23
N LEU A 121 -15.94 14.28 -27.28
CA LEU A 121 -15.21 14.09 -28.53
C LEU A 121 -14.98 15.42 -29.25
N SER A 122 -15.96 16.34 -29.24
CA SER A 122 -15.80 17.67 -29.82
C SER A 122 -14.78 18.49 -29.04
N TYR A 123 -14.78 18.37 -27.70
CA TYR A 123 -13.84 19.05 -26.81
C TYR A 123 -12.41 18.52 -26.96
N LEU A 124 -12.23 17.21 -27.16
CA LEU A 124 -10.93 16.62 -27.50
C LEU A 124 -10.35 17.20 -28.80
N LEU A 125 -11.20 17.54 -29.77
CA LEU A 125 -10.78 18.14 -31.05
C LEU A 125 -10.53 19.65 -30.97
N GLN A 126 -11.17 20.36 -30.04
CA GLN A 126 -11.22 21.83 -29.98
C GLN A 126 -10.85 22.36 -28.60
N HIS A 127 -9.98 21.65 -27.89
CA HIS A 127 -9.65 21.98 -26.51
C HIS A 127 -8.97 23.37 -26.43
N PRO A 128 -9.55 24.37 -25.73
CA PRO A 128 -9.06 25.76 -25.78
C PRO A 128 -7.61 25.92 -25.34
N ASN A 129 -7.20 25.08 -24.38
CA ASN A 129 -5.87 25.07 -23.79
C ASN A 129 -4.90 24.04 -24.42
N ASP A 130 -5.28 23.40 -25.53
CA ASP A 130 -4.42 22.48 -26.31
C ASP A 130 -4.52 22.78 -27.82
N PRO A 131 -4.05 23.97 -28.25
CA PRO A 131 -4.13 24.39 -29.66
C PRO A 131 -3.27 23.53 -30.60
N ASN A 132 -2.25 22.86 -30.05
CA ASN A 132 -1.32 22.01 -30.78
C ASN A 132 -1.79 20.55 -30.89
N LYS A 133 -2.94 20.19 -30.29
CA LYS A 133 -3.49 18.83 -30.27
C LYS A 133 -2.52 17.81 -29.63
N GLU A 134 -1.77 18.25 -28.63
CA GLU A 134 -0.84 17.42 -27.85
C GLU A 134 -1.57 16.28 -27.16
N THR A 135 -2.85 16.46 -26.79
CA THR A 135 -3.68 15.38 -26.22
C THR A 135 -3.95 14.27 -27.24
N LEU A 136 -4.24 14.62 -28.50
CA LEU A 136 -4.41 13.64 -29.56
C LEU A 136 -3.10 12.91 -29.87
N GLN A 137 -1.99 13.64 -29.89
CA GLN A 137 -0.67 13.03 -30.01
C GLN A 137 -0.37 12.10 -28.84
N ALA A 138 -0.74 12.49 -27.62
CA ALA A 138 -0.52 11.68 -26.45
C ALA A 138 -1.38 10.39 -26.46
N ILE A 139 -2.62 10.47 -26.95
CA ILE A 139 -3.46 9.30 -27.21
C ILE A 139 -2.78 8.36 -28.20
N VAL A 140 -2.22 8.89 -29.29
CA VAL A 140 -1.52 8.12 -30.32
C VAL A 140 -0.26 7.48 -29.77
N ASP A 141 0.56 8.21 -29.02
CA ASP A 141 1.78 7.70 -28.40
C ASP A 141 1.44 6.55 -27.44
N LEU A 142 0.35 6.70 -26.67
CA LEU A 142 -0.14 5.65 -25.79
C LEU A 142 -0.64 4.43 -26.58
N ALA A 143 -1.39 4.64 -27.67
CA ALA A 143 -1.89 3.57 -28.54
C ALA A 143 -0.77 2.77 -29.19
N ARG A 144 0.36 3.43 -29.50
CA ARG A 144 1.59 2.80 -30.02
C ARG A 144 2.36 2.06 -28.94
N THR A 145 2.08 2.30 -27.66
CA THR A 145 2.84 1.66 -26.58
C THR A 145 2.41 0.20 -26.40
N LYS A 146 3.31 -0.73 -26.71
CA LYS A 146 3.04 -2.19 -26.70
C LYS A 146 3.02 -2.82 -25.31
N GLY A 147 3.31 -2.02 -24.28
CA GLY A 147 3.36 -2.45 -22.89
C GLY A 147 2.03 -2.68 -22.20
N LEU A 148 0.96 -2.05 -22.69
CA LEU A 148 -0.38 -2.18 -22.11
C LEU A 148 -1.23 -3.05 -23.05
N SER A 149 -1.36 -4.34 -22.76
CA SER A 149 -2.15 -5.21 -23.63
C SER A 149 -3.65 -5.01 -23.39
N LEU A 150 -4.43 -4.89 -24.47
CA LEU A 150 -5.90 -4.91 -24.40
C LEU A 150 -6.40 -6.16 -23.64
N ARG A 151 -5.65 -7.27 -23.74
CA ARG A 151 -5.90 -8.52 -23.03
C ARG A 151 -5.90 -8.35 -21.51
N ASP A 152 -4.91 -7.70 -20.91
CA ASP A 152 -4.87 -7.53 -19.45
C ASP A 152 -6.09 -6.75 -18.94
N TRP A 153 -6.55 -5.76 -19.72
CA TRP A 153 -7.77 -5.02 -19.45
C TRP A 153 -9.03 -5.85 -19.59
N SER A 154 -9.15 -6.60 -20.69
CA SER A 154 -10.28 -7.50 -20.89
C SER A 154 -10.34 -8.58 -19.81
N LEU A 155 -9.19 -9.06 -19.32
CA LEU A 155 -9.11 -9.94 -18.16
C LEU A 155 -9.65 -9.27 -16.89
N LEU A 156 -9.16 -8.07 -16.56
CA LEU A 156 -9.62 -7.34 -15.38
C LEU A 156 -11.13 -7.07 -15.44
N LEU A 157 -11.62 -6.53 -16.56
CA LEU A 157 -13.04 -6.26 -16.75
C LEU A 157 -13.86 -7.54 -16.70
N GLY A 158 -13.41 -8.62 -17.35
CA GLY A 158 -14.06 -9.92 -17.31
C GLY A 158 -14.20 -10.46 -15.89
N ARG A 159 -13.13 -10.40 -15.09
CA ARG A 159 -13.17 -10.84 -13.69
C ARG A 159 -14.04 -9.95 -12.81
N LEU A 160 -14.03 -8.63 -13.02
CA LEU A 160 -14.93 -7.70 -12.32
C LEU A 160 -16.40 -7.97 -12.67
N ILE A 161 -16.71 -8.28 -13.94
CA ILE A 161 -18.06 -8.55 -14.43
C ILE A 161 -18.57 -9.94 -13.99
N GLN A 162 -17.66 -10.91 -13.87
CA GLN A 162 -17.93 -12.25 -13.35
C GLN A 162 -17.95 -12.30 -11.82
N TYR A 163 -17.56 -11.22 -11.14
CA TYR A 163 -17.58 -11.17 -9.68
C TYR A 163 -18.99 -11.54 -9.15
N PRO A 164 -19.12 -12.58 -8.31
CA PRO A 164 -20.42 -13.11 -7.92
C PRO A 164 -21.33 -12.06 -7.28
N GLU A 165 -20.73 -11.12 -6.54
CA GLU A 165 -21.44 -10.08 -5.80
C GLU A 165 -21.50 -8.73 -6.54
N LEU A 166 -21.15 -8.68 -7.84
CA LEU A 166 -21.17 -7.43 -8.60
C LEU A 166 -22.51 -6.71 -8.52
N GLU A 167 -23.62 -7.46 -8.59
CA GLU A 167 -24.96 -6.89 -8.50
C GLU A 167 -25.18 -6.20 -7.14
N LYS A 168 -24.84 -6.86 -6.03
CA LYS A 168 -24.93 -6.26 -4.70
C LYS A 168 -24.03 -5.03 -4.57
N VAL A 169 -22.83 -5.07 -5.17
CA VAL A 169 -21.90 -3.93 -5.16
C VAL A 169 -22.43 -2.76 -5.99
N MET A 170 -22.99 -3.01 -7.16
CA MET A 170 -23.54 -1.95 -8.00
C MET A 170 -24.79 -1.33 -7.36
N LEU A 171 -25.64 -2.14 -6.71
CA LEU A 171 -26.76 -1.65 -5.91
C LEU A 171 -26.26 -0.84 -4.69
N ALA A 172 -25.21 -1.31 -4.02
CA ALA A 172 -24.59 -0.60 -2.90
C ALA A 172 -24.03 0.78 -3.33
N ILE A 173 -23.28 0.83 -4.43
CA ILE A 173 -22.77 2.08 -5.01
C ILE A 173 -23.93 2.97 -5.45
N SER A 174 -24.94 2.42 -6.12
CA SER A 174 -26.13 3.17 -6.54
C SER A 174 -26.87 3.80 -5.37
N GLN A 175 -27.04 3.06 -4.28
CA GLN A 175 -27.67 3.54 -3.07
C GLN A 175 -26.81 4.62 -2.41
N LEU A 176 -25.49 4.39 -2.29
CA LEU A 176 -24.56 5.37 -1.75
C LEU A 176 -24.60 6.70 -2.53
N VAL A 177 -24.61 6.63 -3.86
CA VAL A 177 -24.69 7.81 -4.73
C VAL A 177 -26.04 8.50 -4.56
N ARG A 178 -27.16 7.76 -4.53
CA ARG A 178 -28.50 8.33 -4.37
C ARG A 178 -28.72 9.00 -3.02
N GLU A 179 -28.19 8.42 -1.95
CA GLU A 179 -28.25 9.00 -0.59
C GLU A 179 -27.33 10.23 -0.44
N ASN A 180 -26.51 10.55 -1.45
CA ASN A 180 -25.54 11.62 -1.41
C ASN A 180 -25.37 12.27 -2.80
N ASP A 181 -26.46 12.50 -3.54
CA ASP A 181 -26.45 13.17 -4.85
C ASP A 181 -26.75 14.67 -4.74
N GLY A 182 -27.07 15.14 -3.53
CA GLY A 182 -27.33 16.54 -3.19
C GLY A 182 -28.71 17.05 -3.62
N VAL A 183 -29.63 16.15 -3.99
CA VAL A 183 -31.00 16.50 -4.38
C VAL A 183 -32.04 15.58 -3.72
N ASP A 184 -33.27 16.06 -3.58
CA ASP A 184 -34.41 15.22 -3.19
C ASP A 184 -34.88 14.31 -4.33
N ASP A 185 -35.86 13.43 -4.07
CA ASP A 185 -36.47 12.55 -5.07
C ASP A 185 -37.11 13.30 -6.25
N LEU A 186 -37.37 14.60 -6.11
CA LEU A 186 -37.91 15.49 -7.13
C LEU A 186 -36.81 16.24 -7.91
N GLY A 187 -35.54 16.05 -7.55
CA GLY A 187 -34.38 16.68 -8.17
C GLY A 187 -34.06 18.09 -7.67
N ASN A 188 -34.68 18.54 -6.57
CA ASN A 188 -34.40 19.85 -5.97
C ASN A 188 -33.25 19.75 -4.96
N PRO A 189 -32.36 20.75 -4.86
CA PRO A 189 -31.34 20.76 -3.82
C PRO A 189 -31.95 20.67 -2.42
N ASN A 190 -31.55 19.66 -1.64
CA ASN A 190 -32.09 19.38 -0.30
C ASN A 190 -31.09 19.68 0.83
N GLY A 191 -29.92 20.23 0.49
CA GLY A 191 -28.84 20.51 1.43
C GLY A 191 -27.97 19.30 1.77
N GLU A 192 -28.24 18.13 1.19
CA GLU A 192 -27.34 16.97 1.26
C GLU A 192 -26.09 17.21 0.42
N LYS A 193 -25.03 16.47 0.74
CA LYS A 193 -23.77 16.57 0.00
C LYS A 193 -23.88 15.84 -1.33
N ASN A 194 -23.17 16.33 -2.34
CA ASN A 194 -23.01 15.66 -3.62
C ASN A 194 -21.68 14.91 -3.68
N LEU A 195 -21.67 13.67 -3.16
CA LEU A 195 -20.47 12.83 -3.06
C LEU A 195 -19.80 12.62 -4.42
N LEU A 196 -20.60 12.36 -5.46
CA LEU A 196 -20.10 12.11 -6.80
C LEU A 196 -19.42 13.38 -7.33
N GLN A 197 -20.03 14.55 -7.13
CA GLN A 197 -19.44 15.83 -7.50
C GLN A 197 -18.13 16.09 -6.76
N ASP A 198 -18.06 15.85 -5.45
CA ASP A 198 -16.86 16.05 -4.63
C ASP A 198 -15.71 15.12 -5.05
N LEU A 199 -16.01 13.85 -5.31
CA LEU A 199 -15.05 12.86 -5.79
C LEU A 199 -14.51 13.24 -7.17
N LEU A 200 -15.41 13.63 -8.09
CA LEU A 200 -15.04 14.10 -9.42
C LEU A 200 -14.20 15.38 -9.33
N ALA A 201 -14.55 16.32 -8.44
CA ALA A 201 -13.78 17.53 -8.18
C ALA A 201 -12.36 17.21 -7.69
N PHE A 202 -12.23 16.30 -6.72
CA PHE A 202 -10.94 15.82 -6.21
C PHE A 202 -10.11 15.19 -7.32
N LEU A 203 -10.69 14.24 -8.07
CA LEU A 203 -10.00 13.56 -9.17
C LEU A 203 -9.57 14.56 -10.25
N SER A 204 -10.47 15.47 -10.64
CA SER A 204 -10.23 16.55 -11.60
C SER A 204 -9.04 17.41 -11.20
N ARG A 205 -9.02 17.92 -9.96
CA ARG A 205 -7.90 18.74 -9.46
C ARG A 205 -6.59 17.98 -9.48
N LYS A 206 -6.56 16.77 -8.92
CA LYS A 206 -5.35 15.95 -8.91
C LYS A 206 -4.85 15.64 -10.31
N LEU A 207 -5.76 15.39 -11.25
CA LEU A 207 -5.46 15.16 -12.66
C LEU A 207 -4.85 16.39 -13.33
N ARG A 208 -5.41 17.57 -13.11
CA ARG A 208 -4.95 18.85 -13.67
C ARG A 208 -3.65 19.37 -13.04
N GLU A 209 -3.39 19.08 -11.77
CA GLU A 209 -2.13 19.37 -11.08
C GLU A 209 -0.91 18.71 -11.74
N MET A 210 -1.11 17.70 -12.59
CA MET A 210 -0.01 17.09 -13.36
C MET A 210 0.43 17.90 -14.58
N LYS A 211 -0.11 19.10 -14.81
CA LYS A 211 0.27 19.96 -15.94
C LYS A 211 1.80 20.10 -16.04
N PRO A 212 2.40 19.99 -17.25
CA PRO A 212 3.82 20.23 -17.45
C PRO A 212 4.19 21.64 -16.97
N SER A 213 5.04 21.74 -15.96
CA SER A 213 5.73 22.97 -15.61
C SER A 213 7.16 22.87 -16.15
N PRO A 214 7.61 23.82 -16.98
CA PRO A 214 8.98 23.86 -17.50
C PRO A 214 10.05 23.85 -16.39
N ASN A 215 9.69 24.24 -15.16
CA ASN A 215 10.58 24.43 -14.02
C ASN A 215 10.31 23.48 -12.84
N ALA A 216 9.43 22.47 -12.98
CA ALA A 216 9.20 21.53 -11.89
C ALA A 216 10.41 20.59 -11.72
N SER A 217 11.26 20.89 -10.74
CA SER A 217 12.24 19.94 -10.22
C SER A 217 11.51 18.67 -9.80
N ASN A 218 11.97 17.52 -10.28
CA ASN A 218 11.46 16.16 -10.03
C ASN A 218 11.57 15.72 -8.56
N SER A 219 11.06 16.49 -7.61
CA SER A 219 11.28 16.31 -6.16
C SER A 219 10.20 15.49 -5.45
N SER A 220 9.43 14.64 -6.13
CA SER A 220 8.58 13.68 -5.39
C SER A 220 9.43 12.48 -4.92
N LEU A 221 9.31 12.12 -3.63
CA LEU A 221 9.83 10.86 -3.04
C LEU A 221 9.50 9.62 -3.89
N PHE A 222 8.53 9.72 -4.78
CA PHE A 222 7.95 8.60 -5.47
C PHE A 222 7.74 8.94 -6.95
N SER A 223 8.79 9.40 -7.62
CA SER A 223 8.74 9.45 -9.08
C SER A 223 8.41 8.04 -9.58
N LEU A 224 7.28 7.90 -10.28
CA LEU A 224 6.70 6.61 -10.67
C LEU A 224 7.71 5.73 -11.42
N ILE A 225 8.62 6.35 -12.17
CA ILE A 225 9.70 5.70 -12.92
C ILE A 225 10.72 5.04 -11.97
N SER A 226 11.09 5.72 -10.89
CA SER A 226 12.06 5.17 -9.93
C SER A 226 11.46 4.09 -9.01
N LEU A 227 10.13 4.07 -8.88
CA LEU A 227 9.37 3.04 -8.18
C LEU A 227 9.06 1.83 -9.05
N GLN A 228 8.88 2.00 -10.37
CA GLN A 228 8.53 0.92 -11.29
C GLN A 228 9.42 -0.31 -11.13
N LYS A 229 10.75 -0.14 -11.22
CA LYS A 229 11.71 -1.25 -11.13
C LYS A 229 11.60 -1.99 -9.79
N GLU A 230 11.32 -1.24 -8.73
CA GLU A 230 11.21 -1.78 -7.37
C GLU A 230 9.86 -2.48 -7.14
N LEU A 231 8.76 -1.84 -7.54
CA LEU A 231 7.40 -2.40 -7.46
C LEU A 231 7.27 -3.70 -8.23
N LEU A 232 7.98 -3.82 -9.36
CA LEU A 232 7.99 -5.03 -10.22
C LEU A 232 9.16 -5.96 -9.95
N SER A 233 9.96 -5.68 -8.92
CA SER A 233 11.02 -6.58 -8.51
C SER A 233 10.42 -7.87 -7.97
N GLU A 234 11.02 -8.99 -8.34
CA GLU A 234 10.58 -10.29 -7.87
C GLU A 234 10.98 -10.47 -6.41
N ILE A 235 10.06 -11.02 -5.63
CA ILE A 235 10.26 -11.37 -4.22
C ILE A 235 9.89 -12.84 -4.04
N THR A 236 10.53 -13.48 -3.07
CA THR A 236 10.14 -14.83 -2.68
C THR A 236 8.89 -14.73 -1.83
N VAL A 237 7.76 -15.15 -2.40
CA VAL A 237 6.48 -15.23 -1.69
C VAL A 237 6.34 -16.61 -1.08
N ARG A 238 6.22 -16.69 0.25
CA ARG A 238 5.97 -17.98 0.94
C ARG A 238 4.48 -18.34 1.00
N SER A 239 3.59 -17.35 1.03
CA SER A 239 2.14 -17.56 1.17
C SER A 239 1.48 -17.99 -0.16
N PRO A 240 0.46 -18.87 -0.14
CA PRO A 240 -0.24 -19.27 -1.36
C PRO A 240 -1.11 -18.11 -1.88
N LEU A 241 -0.67 -17.45 -2.96
CA LEU A 241 -1.41 -16.36 -3.61
C LEU A 241 -2.35 -16.86 -4.73
N GLY A 242 -2.70 -18.14 -4.74
CA GLY A 242 -3.47 -18.77 -5.81
C GLY A 242 -2.69 -18.92 -7.13
N ALA A 243 -3.41 -19.10 -8.23
CA ALA A 243 -2.81 -19.28 -9.57
C ALA A 243 -1.94 -18.08 -9.98
N PRO A 244 -0.81 -18.29 -10.70
CA PRO A 244 0.08 -17.20 -11.11
C PRO A 244 -0.62 -16.23 -12.07
N ALA A 245 -0.32 -14.94 -11.94
CA ALA A 245 -0.77 -13.92 -12.88
C ALA A 245 0.45 -13.43 -13.68
N TYR A 246 0.60 -13.91 -14.91
CA TYR A 246 1.78 -13.57 -15.72
C TYR A 246 1.61 -12.25 -16.47
N SER A 247 2.64 -11.42 -16.42
CA SER A 247 2.87 -10.30 -17.34
C SER A 247 4.21 -10.51 -18.07
N VAL A 248 4.38 -9.85 -19.21
CA VAL A 248 5.61 -9.90 -20.00
C VAL A 248 6.50 -8.71 -19.62
N ARG A 249 7.82 -8.94 -19.51
CA ARG A 249 8.78 -7.86 -19.32
C ARG A 249 8.92 -7.06 -20.61
N LEU A 250 9.05 -5.74 -20.48
CA LEU A 250 9.33 -4.87 -21.62
C LEU A 250 10.81 -4.51 -21.68
N ASP A 251 11.31 -4.39 -22.90
CA ASP A 251 12.68 -4.03 -23.19
C ASP A 251 12.95 -2.51 -23.11
N LYS A 252 14.14 -2.05 -23.53
CA LYS A 252 14.49 -0.62 -23.51
C LYS A 252 13.62 0.23 -24.46
N ASN A 253 12.96 -0.37 -25.44
CA ASN A 253 12.14 0.29 -26.44
C ASN A 253 10.63 0.19 -26.11
N GLY A 254 10.26 -0.54 -25.04
CA GLY A 254 8.87 -0.74 -24.64
C GLY A 254 8.19 -1.91 -25.36
N ASN A 255 8.95 -2.73 -26.09
CA ASN A 255 8.46 -3.94 -26.74
C ASN A 255 8.54 -5.14 -25.78
N PRO A 256 7.69 -6.16 -25.94
CA PRO A 256 7.77 -7.37 -25.13
C PRO A 256 9.11 -8.08 -25.33
N GLN A 257 9.90 -8.25 -24.28
CA GLN A 257 11.27 -8.75 -24.37
C GLN A 257 11.32 -10.23 -24.75
N PRO A 258 11.87 -10.62 -25.91
CA PRO A 258 12.10 -12.02 -26.23
C PRO A 258 13.14 -12.62 -25.29
N ALA A 259 12.99 -13.90 -24.96
CA ALA A 259 13.89 -14.64 -24.10
C ALA A 259 15.13 -15.09 -24.88
N ILE A 260 16.28 -15.04 -24.22
CA ILE A 260 17.54 -15.58 -24.73
C ILE A 260 17.59 -17.06 -24.37
N ASN A 261 17.89 -17.90 -25.37
CA ASN A 261 18.15 -19.30 -25.15
C ASN A 261 19.48 -19.45 -24.39
N PRO A 262 19.48 -20.00 -23.16
CA PRO A 262 20.69 -20.09 -22.35
C PRO A 262 21.76 -20.99 -22.97
N SER A 263 21.39 -21.91 -23.88
CA SER A 263 22.32 -22.82 -24.54
C SER A 263 23.06 -22.19 -25.71
N THR A 264 22.44 -21.21 -26.39
CA THR A 264 23.02 -20.57 -27.59
C THR A 264 23.45 -19.12 -27.35
N GLY A 265 22.99 -18.49 -26.28
CA GLY A 265 23.22 -17.06 -26.01
C GLY A 265 22.46 -16.12 -26.97
N THR A 266 21.63 -16.66 -27.86
CA THR A 266 20.83 -15.91 -28.84
C THR A 266 19.34 -15.94 -28.48
N PHE A 267 18.53 -15.05 -29.05
CA PHE A 267 17.07 -15.14 -28.90
C PHE A 267 16.52 -16.46 -29.46
N PHE A 268 15.41 -16.94 -28.90
CA PHE A 268 14.67 -18.04 -29.50
C PHE A 268 14.18 -17.64 -30.91
N PRO A 269 14.33 -18.50 -31.93
CA PRO A 269 13.76 -18.23 -33.25
C PRO A 269 12.25 -17.97 -33.17
N PRO A 270 11.67 -17.09 -34.03
CA PRO A 270 12.29 -16.39 -35.16
C PRO A 270 12.94 -15.03 -34.83
N PHE A 271 13.07 -14.66 -33.55
CA PHE A 271 13.61 -13.36 -33.16
C PHE A 271 15.12 -13.28 -33.42
N VAL A 272 15.58 -12.14 -33.95
CA VAL A 272 16.98 -11.87 -34.27
C VAL A 272 17.42 -10.50 -33.76
N ASP A 273 18.72 -10.34 -33.54
CA ASP A 273 19.38 -9.07 -33.22
C ASP A 273 20.57 -8.89 -34.18
N GLN A 274 20.27 -8.43 -35.39
CA GLN A 274 21.25 -8.23 -36.45
C GLN A 274 22.12 -7.00 -36.22
N ASN A 275 21.59 -6.00 -35.49
CA ASN A 275 22.29 -4.75 -35.21
C ASN A 275 23.16 -4.81 -33.93
N ASN A 276 23.10 -5.92 -33.18
CA ASN A 276 23.82 -6.19 -31.94
C ASN A 276 23.59 -5.14 -30.84
N ASP A 277 22.39 -4.55 -30.77
CA ASP A 277 22.05 -3.59 -29.73
C ASP A 277 21.54 -4.24 -28.44
N GLY A 278 21.47 -5.58 -28.42
CA GLY A 278 21.02 -6.42 -27.32
C GLY A 278 19.52 -6.68 -27.29
N TYR A 279 18.79 -6.28 -28.34
CA TYR A 279 17.33 -6.37 -28.41
C TYR A 279 16.89 -6.94 -29.76
N ALA A 280 15.69 -7.53 -29.79
CA ALA A 280 15.19 -8.08 -31.04
C ALA A 280 14.82 -6.96 -32.03
N ASP A 281 15.19 -7.17 -33.29
CA ASP A 281 14.95 -6.22 -34.37
C ASP A 281 13.46 -5.96 -34.58
N THR A 282 13.12 -4.70 -34.86
CA THR A 282 11.77 -4.27 -35.14
C THR A 282 11.69 -3.37 -36.37
N ASN A 283 10.57 -3.41 -37.09
CA ASN A 283 10.27 -2.46 -38.16
C ASN A 283 9.92 -1.05 -37.62
N ALA A 284 9.57 -0.11 -38.52
CA ALA A 284 9.22 1.27 -38.16
C ALA A 284 7.96 1.37 -37.27
N GLU A 285 7.09 0.36 -37.32
CA GLU A 285 5.90 0.21 -36.48
C GLU A 285 6.22 -0.48 -35.14
N GLY A 286 7.49 -0.82 -34.90
CA GLY A 286 8.00 -1.51 -33.73
C GLY A 286 7.61 -2.99 -33.66
N ASN A 287 7.07 -3.58 -34.74
CA ASN A 287 6.74 -5.01 -34.77
C ASN A 287 8.03 -5.78 -35.00
N PHE A 288 8.17 -6.93 -34.34
CA PHE A 288 9.35 -7.77 -34.48
C PHE A 288 9.51 -8.24 -35.91
N VAL A 289 10.75 -8.27 -36.40
CA VAL A 289 11.09 -8.81 -37.72
C VAL A 289 12.06 -9.97 -37.59
N ASP A 290 11.97 -10.92 -38.52
CA ASP A 290 12.92 -12.02 -38.61
C ASP A 290 14.20 -11.62 -39.37
N ALA A 291 15.08 -12.59 -39.61
CA ALA A 291 16.34 -12.37 -40.31
C ALA A 291 16.17 -11.84 -41.75
N GLN A 292 15.00 -12.01 -42.35
CA GLN A 292 14.66 -11.57 -43.69
C GLN A 292 13.89 -10.25 -43.70
N GLY A 293 13.65 -9.64 -42.53
CA GLY A 293 12.87 -8.42 -42.38
C GLY A 293 11.35 -8.64 -42.43
N GLN A 294 10.88 -9.89 -42.39
CA GLN A 294 9.45 -10.20 -42.39
C GLN A 294 8.87 -10.04 -40.98
N GLU A 295 7.64 -9.50 -40.88
CA GLU A 295 6.99 -9.26 -39.59
C GLU A 295 6.63 -10.58 -38.88
N ILE A 296 7.10 -10.74 -37.65
CA ILE A 296 6.81 -11.85 -36.76
C ILE A 296 5.44 -11.63 -36.09
N GLN A 297 4.47 -12.48 -36.41
CA GLN A 297 3.10 -12.43 -35.84
C GLN A 297 2.96 -13.12 -34.47
N LEU A 298 4.07 -13.48 -33.82
CA LEU A 298 4.08 -14.13 -32.51
C LEU A 298 3.97 -13.11 -31.37
N LYS A 299 2.85 -13.13 -30.65
CA LYS A 299 2.61 -12.28 -29.48
C LYS A 299 2.90 -13.03 -28.17
N PRO A 300 3.34 -12.34 -27.09
CA PRO A 300 3.56 -12.95 -25.79
C PRO A 300 2.34 -13.70 -25.24
N PHE A 301 1.14 -13.17 -25.50
CA PHE A 301 -0.14 -13.78 -25.19
C PHE A 301 -1.00 -13.74 -26.45
N GLY A 302 -1.73 -14.81 -26.77
CA GLY A 302 -2.55 -14.90 -27.98
C GLY A 302 -2.64 -16.32 -28.53
N LYS A 303 -3.28 -16.45 -29.72
CA LYS A 303 -3.60 -17.76 -30.32
C LYS A 303 -2.47 -18.39 -31.15
N ASN A 304 -1.57 -17.58 -31.71
CA ASN A 304 -0.58 -18.06 -32.68
C ASN A 304 0.64 -18.69 -31.99
N GLY A 305 0.99 -19.92 -32.36
CA GLY A 305 2.14 -20.66 -31.83
C GLY A 305 1.81 -21.51 -30.60
N ILE A 306 2.80 -22.23 -30.08
CA ILE A 306 2.62 -23.19 -29.00
C ILE A 306 2.49 -22.45 -27.66
N ARG A 307 1.57 -22.88 -26.80
CA ARG A 307 1.18 -22.17 -25.58
C ARG A 307 1.07 -23.13 -24.40
N ASP A 308 1.33 -22.64 -23.19
CA ASP A 308 1.01 -23.36 -21.95
C ASP A 308 -0.42 -23.07 -21.45
N GLN A 309 -0.80 -23.65 -20.31
CA GLN A 309 -2.10 -23.43 -19.67
C GLN A 309 -2.35 -21.96 -19.23
N TYR A 310 -1.29 -21.16 -19.11
CA TYR A 310 -1.35 -19.72 -18.82
C TYR A 310 -1.15 -18.88 -20.09
N GLY A 311 -1.16 -19.55 -21.25
CA GLY A 311 -0.86 -19.13 -22.60
C GLY A 311 0.27 -18.13 -22.77
N ARG A 312 1.38 -18.46 -22.12
CA ARG A 312 2.71 -17.98 -22.48
C ARG A 312 3.16 -18.71 -23.75
N LEU A 313 3.77 -18.01 -24.68
CA LEU A 313 4.37 -18.59 -25.90
C LEU A 313 5.55 -19.46 -25.51
N LEU A 314 5.53 -20.71 -25.95
CA LEU A 314 6.60 -21.69 -25.77
C LEU A 314 7.31 -21.95 -27.09
N ASN A 315 8.60 -22.33 -27.01
CA ASN A 315 9.38 -22.70 -28.20
C ASN A 315 8.99 -24.07 -28.77
N SER A 316 8.42 -24.95 -27.93
CA SER A 316 8.00 -26.31 -28.25
C SER A 316 6.96 -26.79 -27.22
N PRO A 317 6.21 -27.88 -27.46
CA PRO A 317 5.23 -28.37 -26.49
C PRO A 317 5.92 -28.77 -25.18
N GLY A 318 5.55 -28.12 -24.06
CA GLY A 318 6.19 -28.32 -22.76
C GLY A 318 7.59 -27.67 -22.62
N GLY A 319 8.04 -26.91 -23.61
CA GLY A 319 9.36 -26.27 -23.63
C GLY A 319 9.43 -24.93 -22.89
N SER A 320 10.53 -24.21 -23.10
CA SER A 320 10.81 -22.92 -22.45
C SER A 320 9.99 -21.77 -23.04
N PRO A 321 9.62 -20.75 -22.24
CA PRO A 321 8.96 -19.55 -22.73
C PRO A 321 9.84 -18.75 -23.71
N VAL A 322 9.25 -18.27 -24.80
CA VAL A 322 9.94 -17.50 -25.86
C VAL A 322 10.08 -16.02 -25.51
N PHE A 323 9.29 -15.52 -24.57
CA PHE A 323 9.42 -14.16 -24.00
C PHE A 323 9.80 -14.23 -22.53
N VAL A 324 10.30 -13.12 -21.99
CA VAL A 324 10.60 -13.01 -20.56
C VAL A 324 9.32 -12.69 -19.78
N TYR A 325 8.73 -13.70 -19.17
CA TYR A 325 7.55 -13.56 -18.30
C TYR A 325 7.94 -13.43 -16.83
N PHE A 326 7.10 -12.75 -16.05
CA PHE A 326 7.20 -12.74 -14.59
C PHE A 326 5.81 -12.87 -13.97
N ASN A 327 5.74 -13.48 -12.79
CA ASN A 327 4.50 -13.59 -12.04
C ASN A 327 4.28 -12.29 -11.25
N THR A 328 3.26 -11.51 -11.59
CA THR A 328 2.95 -10.24 -10.93
C THR A 328 2.57 -10.43 -9.47
N LYS A 329 2.05 -11.60 -9.08
CA LYS A 329 1.76 -11.95 -7.68
C LYS A 329 3.03 -12.13 -6.85
N LYS A 330 4.17 -12.41 -7.47
CA LYS A 330 5.48 -12.52 -6.81
C LYS A 330 6.28 -11.23 -6.89
N THR A 331 5.60 -10.08 -6.86
CA THR A 331 6.25 -8.77 -6.90
C THR A 331 5.91 -7.94 -5.67
N LEU A 332 6.73 -6.92 -5.42
CA LEU A 332 6.49 -5.96 -4.34
C LEU A 332 5.12 -5.28 -4.45
N LEU A 333 4.66 -5.01 -5.67
CA LEU A 333 3.33 -4.47 -5.96
C LEU A 333 2.22 -5.38 -5.43
N SER A 334 2.36 -6.70 -5.60
CA SER A 334 1.40 -7.69 -5.08
C SER A 334 1.26 -7.60 -3.58
N VAL A 335 2.39 -7.57 -2.87
CA VAL A 335 2.38 -7.41 -1.41
C VAL A 335 1.67 -6.12 -1.05
N LEU A 336 2.07 -4.97 -1.60
CA LEU A 336 1.46 -3.68 -1.29
C LEU A 336 -0.05 -3.60 -1.57
N LEU A 337 -0.55 -4.26 -2.61
CA LEU A 337 -2.00 -4.32 -2.85
C LEU A 337 -2.69 -5.30 -1.89
N HIS A 338 -2.09 -6.46 -1.65
CA HIS A 338 -2.60 -7.42 -0.67
C HIS A 338 -2.73 -6.80 0.72
N LEU A 339 -1.74 -5.99 1.07
CA LEU A 339 -1.65 -5.15 2.24
C LEU A 339 -2.88 -4.23 2.42
N ILE A 340 -3.39 -3.64 1.34
CA ILE A 340 -4.64 -2.86 1.36
C ILE A 340 -5.84 -3.76 1.66
N GLY A 341 -5.91 -4.94 1.05
CA GLY A 341 -7.00 -5.90 1.28
C GLY A 341 -7.10 -6.34 2.73
N VAL A 342 -5.96 -6.67 3.35
CA VAL A 342 -5.92 -7.04 4.78
C VAL A 342 -6.28 -5.86 5.68
N ALA A 343 -5.86 -4.63 5.33
CA ALA A 343 -6.25 -3.43 6.07
C ALA A 343 -7.78 -3.22 6.08
N VAL A 344 -8.44 -3.44 4.94
CA VAL A 344 -9.91 -3.39 4.83
C VAL A 344 -10.56 -4.51 5.65
N GLN A 345 -10.05 -5.74 5.55
CA GLN A 345 -10.54 -6.90 6.31
C GLN A 345 -10.48 -6.66 7.83
N LYS A 346 -9.39 -6.05 8.31
CA LYS A 346 -9.17 -5.70 9.72
C LYS A 346 -9.91 -4.41 10.14
N LYS A 347 -10.75 -3.83 9.26
CA LYS A 347 -11.50 -2.58 9.48
C LYS A 347 -10.62 -1.39 9.87
N LEU A 348 -9.36 -1.38 9.41
CA LEU A 348 -8.43 -0.29 9.68
C LEU A 348 -8.93 1.06 9.18
N PRO A 349 -9.56 1.19 7.99
CA PRO A 349 -10.15 2.46 7.55
C PRO A 349 -11.19 2.99 8.54
N SER A 350 -12.06 2.14 9.08
CA SER A 350 -13.07 2.53 10.08
C SER A 350 -12.43 3.04 11.37
N HIS A 351 -11.50 2.28 11.95
CA HIS A 351 -10.85 2.66 13.19
C HIS A 351 -9.98 3.92 12.99
N SER A 352 -9.31 4.01 11.85
CA SER A 352 -8.52 5.19 11.49
C SER A 352 -9.38 6.43 11.36
N LEU A 353 -10.53 6.36 10.69
CA LEU A 353 -11.43 7.50 10.58
C LEU A 353 -11.91 7.98 11.95
N GLN A 354 -12.39 7.06 12.80
CA GLN A 354 -12.87 7.39 14.14
C GLN A 354 -11.79 8.05 15.01
N LEU A 355 -10.53 7.62 14.86
CA LEU A 355 -9.40 8.22 15.55
C LEU A 355 -9.03 9.57 14.94
N LEU A 356 -8.94 9.67 13.62
CA LEU A 356 -8.64 10.91 12.90
C LEU A 356 -9.64 12.01 13.29
N GLU A 357 -10.93 11.70 13.35
CA GLU A 357 -11.97 12.63 13.79
C GLU A 357 -11.79 13.11 15.25
N SER A 358 -11.17 12.31 16.11
CA SER A 358 -10.90 12.70 17.50
C SER A 358 -9.63 13.55 17.68
N ILE A 359 -8.66 13.45 16.76
CA ILE A 359 -7.35 14.12 16.88
C ILE A 359 -7.21 15.35 16.00
N LEU A 360 -7.88 15.35 14.84
CA LEU A 360 -7.86 16.45 13.90
C LEU A 360 -8.57 17.68 14.49
N PRO A 361 -8.06 18.89 14.24
CA PRO A 361 -8.75 20.10 14.64
C PRO A 361 -10.10 20.24 13.90
N PRO A 362 -11.03 21.08 14.39
CA PRO A 362 -12.25 21.40 13.68
C PRO A 362 -11.95 21.92 12.26
N ALA A 363 -12.69 21.42 11.27
CA ALA A 363 -12.52 21.88 9.90
C ALA A 363 -12.92 23.36 9.77
N GLN A 364 -12.16 24.10 8.97
CA GLN A 364 -12.45 25.48 8.59
C GLN A 364 -13.21 25.50 7.27
N ASN A 365 -14.31 26.25 7.22
CA ASN A 365 -15.04 26.51 5.99
C ASN A 365 -14.42 27.75 5.32
N HIS A 366 -14.17 27.65 4.03
CA HIS A 366 -13.70 28.75 3.19
C HIS A 366 -14.79 29.08 2.18
N ASP A 367 -15.32 30.30 2.27
CA ASP A 367 -16.22 30.88 1.27
C ASP A 367 -15.37 31.36 0.08
N ASN A 368 -15.67 30.86 -1.11
CA ASN A 368 -14.90 31.16 -2.31
C ASN A 368 -15.39 32.42 -3.05
N GLY A 369 -16.09 33.31 -2.35
CA GLY A 369 -16.41 34.67 -2.79
C GLY A 369 -17.83 34.83 -3.32
N THR A 370 -18.70 33.84 -3.13
CA THR A 370 -20.10 33.87 -3.59
C THR A 370 -21.02 33.56 -2.40
N PRO A 371 -21.38 34.58 -1.57
CA PRO A 371 -22.06 34.36 -0.29
C PRO A 371 -23.42 33.63 -0.33
N ALA A 372 -23.97 33.42 -1.53
CA ALA A 372 -25.25 32.77 -1.77
C ALA A 372 -25.14 31.42 -2.49
N ASP A 373 -23.93 30.94 -2.81
CA ASP A 373 -23.69 29.67 -3.50
C ASP A 373 -22.83 28.71 -2.65
N PRO A 374 -23.44 27.92 -1.75
CA PRO A 374 -22.72 26.94 -0.94
C PRO A 374 -21.98 25.85 -1.74
N SER A 375 -22.16 25.80 -3.07
CA SER A 375 -21.52 24.79 -3.93
C SER A 375 -20.06 25.11 -4.29
N ASP A 376 -19.60 26.33 -4.04
CA ASP A 376 -18.19 26.73 -4.23
C ASP A 376 -17.36 26.77 -2.93
N ASP A 377 -18.04 26.71 -1.79
CA ASP A 377 -17.44 26.55 -0.46
C ASP A 377 -16.61 25.27 -0.38
N PHE A 378 -15.49 25.33 0.35
CA PHE A 378 -14.71 24.13 0.64
C PHE A 378 -14.20 24.11 2.07
N LYS A 379 -13.89 22.91 2.55
CA LYS A 379 -13.42 22.70 3.91
C LYS A 379 -11.98 22.22 3.93
N THR A 380 -11.22 22.70 4.91
CA THR A 380 -9.86 22.26 5.17
C THR A 380 -9.63 22.05 6.65
N TYR A 381 -8.56 21.33 7.00
CA TYR A 381 -8.07 21.27 8.37
C TYR A 381 -7.02 22.36 8.58
N PRO A 382 -7.11 23.16 9.67
CA PRO A 382 -6.09 24.15 9.94
C PRO A 382 -4.74 23.49 10.18
N ALA A 383 -3.69 24.19 9.76
CA ALA A 383 -2.32 23.85 10.10
C ALA A 383 -2.08 24.01 11.61
N THR A 384 -2.75 24.93 12.29
CA THR A 384 -2.55 25.19 13.72
C THR A 384 -3.23 24.14 14.60
N ASN A 385 -2.64 23.83 15.77
CA ASN A 385 -3.16 22.86 16.74
C ASN A 385 -3.43 21.45 16.16
N ASN A 386 -2.58 21.02 15.23
CA ASN A 386 -2.69 19.73 14.55
C ASN A 386 -1.57 18.77 15.02
N PRO A 387 -1.79 18.02 16.12
CA PRO A 387 -0.75 17.16 16.70
C PRO A 387 -0.36 15.98 15.80
N LEU A 388 -1.22 15.56 14.86
CA LEU A 388 -0.85 14.56 13.85
C LEU A 388 0.21 15.11 12.90
N LEU A 389 0.00 16.35 12.42
CA LEU A 389 0.95 17.02 11.56
C LEU A 389 2.26 17.30 12.29
N ASP A 390 2.21 17.66 13.59
CA ASP A 390 3.40 17.87 14.41
C ASP A 390 4.20 16.57 14.62
N LEU A 391 3.52 15.43 14.85
CA LEU A 391 4.18 14.12 14.95
C LEU A 391 4.88 13.74 13.63
N LEU A 392 4.19 13.91 12.50
CA LEU A 392 4.75 13.59 11.20
C LEU A 392 5.90 14.52 10.80
N TYR A 393 5.81 15.81 11.19
CA TYR A 393 6.91 16.76 11.06
C TYR A 393 8.14 16.27 11.82
N GLY A 394 7.97 15.86 13.09
CA GLY A 394 9.03 15.31 13.93
C GLY A 394 9.65 14.05 13.35
N LEU A 395 8.84 13.12 12.82
CA LEU A 395 9.32 11.90 12.15
C LEU A 395 10.16 12.21 10.91
N LEU A 396 9.75 13.21 10.13
CA LEU A 396 10.54 13.67 8.97
C LEU A 396 11.83 14.36 9.41
N GLU A 397 11.81 15.12 10.50
CA GLU A 397 12.98 15.81 11.04
C GLU A 397 14.12 14.83 11.36
N LEU A 398 13.78 13.62 11.82
CA LEU A 398 14.75 12.55 12.06
C LEU A 398 15.61 12.25 10.83
N PHE A 399 15.08 12.40 9.61
CA PHE A 399 15.83 12.09 8.40
C PHE A 399 16.85 13.18 7.99
N LYS A 400 16.89 14.34 8.65
CA LYS A 400 17.91 15.37 8.36
C LYS A 400 19.30 14.96 8.85
N TYR A 401 19.37 14.15 9.90
CA TYR A 401 20.62 13.79 10.57
C TYR A 401 21.47 12.81 9.76
N ASN A 402 22.79 12.85 9.99
CA ASN A 402 23.76 12.04 9.25
C ASN A 402 23.62 10.54 9.53
N ASP A 403 23.09 10.17 10.69
CA ASP A 403 23.00 8.78 11.10
C ASP A 403 21.75 8.09 10.52
N SER A 404 20.77 8.83 10.03
CA SER A 404 19.51 8.28 9.53
C SER A 404 19.69 7.46 8.24
N PRO A 405 20.42 7.93 7.21
CA PRO A 405 20.76 7.09 6.06
C PRO A 405 21.62 5.88 6.46
N LYS A 406 22.52 6.04 7.44
CA LYS A 406 23.34 4.92 7.94
C LYS A 406 22.48 3.88 8.64
N LEU A 407 21.51 4.29 9.45
CA LEU A 407 20.57 3.43 10.17
C LEU A 407 19.69 2.65 9.19
N LEU A 408 19.16 3.34 8.16
CA LEU A 408 18.39 2.69 7.10
C LEU A 408 19.23 1.67 6.33
N SER A 409 20.49 1.99 6.03
CA SER A 409 21.42 1.09 5.33
C SER A 409 21.84 -0.09 6.21
N ALA A 410 22.00 0.12 7.52
CA ALA A 410 22.26 -0.92 8.50
C ALA A 410 21.07 -1.89 8.61
N PHE A 411 19.86 -1.34 8.73
CA PHE A 411 18.63 -2.12 8.77
C PHE A 411 18.40 -2.91 7.48
N GLU A 412 18.65 -2.31 6.32
CA GLU A 412 18.64 -3.00 5.03
C GLU A 412 19.64 -4.17 5.03
N ASN A 413 20.88 -3.95 5.48
CA ASN A 413 21.93 -4.96 5.49
C ASN A 413 21.61 -6.13 6.44
N ILE A 414 21.08 -5.83 7.64
CA ILE A 414 20.59 -6.84 8.59
C ILE A 414 19.48 -7.66 7.95
N THR A 415 18.50 -6.98 7.35
CA THR A 415 17.32 -7.63 6.78
C THR A 415 17.65 -8.50 5.56
N LYS A 416 18.63 -8.09 4.74
CA LYS A 416 19.09 -8.87 3.58
C LYS A 416 19.94 -10.08 3.99
N ASN A 417 20.85 -9.92 4.94
CA ASN A 417 21.82 -10.96 5.28
C ASN A 417 21.33 -11.90 6.40
N GLN A 418 20.38 -11.45 7.22
CA GLN A 418 19.83 -12.20 8.36
C GLN A 418 18.29 -12.11 8.40
N PRO A 419 17.59 -12.54 7.33
CA PRO A 419 16.12 -12.38 7.23
C PRO A 419 15.37 -13.08 8.37
N LYS A 420 15.85 -14.24 8.84
CA LYS A 420 15.21 -14.98 9.93
C LYS A 420 15.30 -14.24 11.28
N LEU A 421 16.38 -13.50 11.50
CA LEU A 421 16.51 -12.67 12.69
C LEU A 421 15.52 -11.49 12.64
N THR A 422 15.42 -10.81 11.49
CA THR A 422 14.43 -9.75 11.30
C THR A 422 13.01 -10.29 11.50
N GLU A 423 12.73 -11.49 11.00
CA GLU A 423 11.47 -12.20 11.24
C GLU A 423 11.21 -12.40 12.73
N ASN A 424 12.14 -13.02 13.46
CA ASN A 424 12.03 -13.28 14.90
C ASN A 424 11.88 -11.99 15.71
N LEU A 425 12.54 -10.89 15.29
CA LEU A 425 12.38 -9.57 15.91
C LEU A 425 10.96 -9.04 15.70
N LEU A 426 10.41 -9.11 14.48
CA LEU A 426 9.05 -8.66 14.20
C LEU A 426 8.01 -9.49 14.98
N ILE A 427 8.19 -10.81 15.04
CA ILE A 427 7.36 -11.72 15.85
C ILE A 427 7.43 -11.32 17.33
N SER A 428 8.64 -11.07 17.84
CA SER A 428 8.87 -10.66 19.22
C SER A 428 8.21 -9.34 19.56
N LEU A 429 8.35 -8.33 18.68
CA LEU A 429 7.66 -7.06 18.82
C LEU A 429 6.14 -7.29 18.85
N GLY A 430 5.62 -8.12 17.95
CA GLY A 430 4.21 -8.54 17.94
C GLY A 430 3.75 -9.12 19.29
N LYS A 431 4.53 -10.02 19.90
CA LYS A 431 4.25 -10.60 21.22
C LYS A 431 4.22 -9.53 22.31
N VAL A 432 5.22 -8.65 22.37
CA VAL A 432 5.28 -7.56 23.35
C VAL A 432 4.05 -6.67 23.24
N PHE A 433 3.69 -6.27 22.01
CA PHE A 433 2.52 -5.44 21.80
C PHE A 433 1.22 -6.16 22.17
N HIS A 434 1.07 -7.44 21.82
CA HIS A 434 -0.09 -8.23 22.20
C HIS A 434 -0.24 -8.30 23.73
N ILE A 435 0.87 -8.44 24.46
CA ILE A 435 0.89 -8.39 25.92
C ILE A 435 0.48 -7.01 26.44
N LEU A 436 1.03 -5.93 25.87
CA LEU A 436 0.69 -4.56 26.25
C LEU A 436 -0.78 -4.21 25.98
N GLN A 437 -1.36 -4.67 24.88
CA GLN A 437 -2.77 -4.44 24.54
C GLN A 437 -3.74 -5.16 25.48
N ASN A 438 -3.38 -6.35 25.94
CA ASN A 438 -4.20 -7.13 26.88
C ASN A 438 -3.91 -6.76 28.35
N THR A 439 -3.18 -5.67 28.58
CA THR A 439 -2.82 -5.22 29.92
C THR A 439 -3.77 -4.12 30.38
N PRO A 440 -4.30 -4.16 31.62
CA PRO A 440 -5.21 -3.14 32.16
C PRO A 440 -4.53 -1.80 32.52
N ILE A 441 -3.34 -1.52 31.98
CA ILE A 441 -2.59 -0.29 32.21
C ILE A 441 -2.73 0.53 30.94
N PRO A 442 -3.58 1.58 30.96
CA PRO A 442 -3.60 2.55 29.89
C PRO A 442 -2.19 3.12 29.76
N LEU A 443 -1.60 3.04 28.56
CA LEU A 443 -0.34 3.71 28.21
C LEU A 443 -0.45 5.24 28.36
N SER A 444 -1.66 5.76 28.52
CA SER A 444 -2.04 7.15 28.66
C SER A 444 -1.96 7.73 30.08
N LYS A 445 -1.36 7.02 31.05
CA LYS A 445 -1.29 7.50 32.44
C LYS A 445 -0.28 8.64 32.60
N PRO A 446 -0.65 9.78 33.24
CA PRO A 446 0.28 10.87 33.54
C PRO A 446 1.54 10.42 34.28
N ASP A 447 1.42 9.42 35.16
CA ASP A 447 2.56 8.88 35.90
C ASP A 447 3.60 8.19 34.99
N LEU A 448 3.16 7.55 33.89
CA LEU A 448 4.07 6.91 32.93
C LEU A 448 4.82 7.98 32.11
N TYR A 449 4.12 9.02 31.68
CA TYR A 449 4.72 10.18 31.01
C TYR A 449 5.76 10.86 31.90
N LYS A 450 5.44 11.04 33.18
CA LYS A 450 6.37 11.58 34.17
C LYS A 450 7.62 10.70 34.32
N LEU A 451 7.46 9.38 34.39
CA LEU A 451 8.60 8.46 34.45
C LEU A 451 9.49 8.59 33.20
N ILE A 452 8.89 8.69 32.01
CA ILE A 452 9.64 8.90 30.76
C ILE A 452 10.40 10.23 30.82
N GLU A 453 9.73 11.33 31.19
CA GLU A 453 10.33 12.66 31.34
C GLU A 453 11.47 12.68 32.38
N ASP A 454 11.35 11.94 33.47
CA ASP A 454 12.37 11.77 34.50
C ASP A 454 13.58 10.96 34.01
N LEU A 455 13.38 9.98 33.12
CA LEU A 455 14.44 9.09 32.61
C LEU A 455 15.18 9.68 31.41
N ILE A 456 14.53 10.51 30.58
CA ILE A 456 15.15 11.07 29.36
C ILE A 456 16.50 11.77 29.66
N PRO A 457 16.64 12.65 30.67
CA PRO A 457 17.94 13.27 30.98
C PRO A 457 19.02 12.26 31.35
N LEU A 458 18.67 11.21 32.10
CA LEU A 458 19.64 10.17 32.49
C LEU A 458 20.05 9.32 31.29
N LEU A 459 19.11 9.01 30.40
CA LEU A 459 19.41 8.31 29.15
C LEU A 459 20.26 9.16 28.21
N GLU A 460 20.08 10.48 28.22
CA GLU A 460 20.93 11.41 27.49
C GLU A 460 22.37 11.33 28.01
N ASP A 461 22.57 11.33 29.32
CA ASP A 461 23.90 11.23 29.93
C ASP A 461 24.56 9.87 29.63
N VAL A 462 23.82 8.77 29.64
CA VAL A 462 24.32 7.44 29.21
C VAL A 462 24.73 7.44 27.72
N SER A 463 24.05 8.25 26.91
CA SER A 463 24.28 8.32 25.46
C SER A 463 25.37 9.32 25.08
N LYS A 464 25.72 10.26 25.98
CA LYS A 464 26.83 11.20 25.81
C LYS A 464 28.18 10.52 25.97
N LYS A 465 29.21 11.18 25.44
CA LYS A 465 30.60 10.79 25.68
C LYS A 465 31.06 11.43 27.00
N PRO A 466 31.45 10.65 28.02
CA PRO A 466 32.10 11.20 29.19
C PRO A 466 33.43 11.85 28.82
N ASN A 467 33.84 12.86 29.58
CA ASN A 467 34.99 13.72 29.29
C ASN A 467 36.32 12.97 29.06
N ASN A 468 36.43 11.74 29.56
CA ASN A 468 37.65 10.92 29.50
C ASN A 468 37.52 9.71 28.53
N SER A 469 36.52 9.67 27.65
CA SER A 469 36.31 8.54 26.72
C SER A 469 35.99 8.98 25.29
N SER A 470 36.39 8.16 24.32
CA SER A 470 36.10 8.36 22.89
C SER A 470 34.73 7.84 22.45
N THR A 471 34.11 6.97 23.25
CA THR A 471 32.80 6.33 23.02
C THR A 471 31.79 6.76 24.08
N SER A 472 30.49 6.48 23.91
CA SER A 472 29.47 6.65 24.95
C SER A 472 29.28 5.39 25.79
N THR A 473 28.67 5.53 26.96
CA THR A 473 28.36 4.38 27.84
C THR A 473 27.37 3.44 27.18
N ALA A 474 26.39 3.98 26.44
CA ALA A 474 25.48 3.19 25.61
C ALA A 474 26.21 2.24 24.62
N ARG A 475 27.25 2.72 23.93
CA ARG A 475 28.04 1.89 23.00
C ARG A 475 28.75 0.74 23.72
N VAL A 476 29.35 1.01 24.87
CA VAL A 476 30.04 -0.02 25.67
C VAL A 476 29.04 -1.03 26.24
N LEU A 477 27.84 -0.58 26.65
CA LEU A 477 26.78 -1.46 27.10
C LEU A 477 26.31 -2.41 26.00
N MET A 478 26.13 -1.94 24.76
CA MET A 478 25.78 -2.82 23.63
C MET A 478 26.87 -3.89 23.37
N GLN A 479 28.14 -3.50 23.42
CA GLN A 479 29.26 -4.45 23.31
C GLN A 479 29.33 -5.42 24.49
N THR A 480 28.96 -4.97 25.68
CA THR A 480 28.91 -5.81 26.90
C THR A 480 27.79 -6.84 26.80
N ILE A 481 26.61 -6.45 26.33
CA ILE A 481 25.49 -7.38 26.05
C ILE A 481 25.94 -8.46 25.06
N TYR A 482 26.66 -8.08 24.00
CA TYR A 482 27.25 -9.04 23.07
C TYR A 482 28.23 -10.01 23.76
N ASN A 483 29.17 -9.48 24.54
CA ASN A 483 30.19 -10.28 25.22
C ASN A 483 29.59 -11.24 26.26
N LEU A 484 28.45 -10.89 26.84
CA LEU A 484 27.74 -11.71 27.83
C LEU A 484 27.07 -12.96 27.23
N GLY A 485 26.74 -12.95 25.93
CA GLY A 485 26.14 -14.08 25.24
C GLY A 485 24.93 -14.67 25.97
N GLN A 486 25.02 -15.94 26.38
CA GLN A 486 23.93 -16.64 27.07
C GLN A 486 23.54 -16.01 28.41
N ILE A 487 24.49 -15.36 29.11
CA ILE A 487 24.20 -14.67 30.37
C ILE A 487 23.22 -13.52 30.12
N ALA A 488 23.43 -12.74 29.05
CA ALA A 488 22.49 -11.68 28.66
C ALA A 488 21.13 -12.26 28.21
N ARG A 489 21.12 -13.39 27.49
CA ARG A 489 19.87 -14.07 27.09
C ARG A 489 19.04 -14.59 28.27
N ASN A 490 19.68 -14.97 29.37
CA ASN A 490 18.99 -15.44 30.56
C ASN A 490 18.44 -14.29 31.42
N LEU A 491 19.02 -13.09 31.30
CA LEU A 491 18.66 -11.93 32.13
C LEU A 491 17.16 -11.61 32.15
N PRO A 492 16.41 -11.62 31.02
CA PRO A 492 14.99 -11.29 31.07
C PRO A 492 14.20 -12.26 31.95
N GLY A 493 14.41 -13.57 31.82
CA GLY A 493 13.75 -14.57 32.67
C GLY A 493 14.15 -14.46 34.14
N GLN A 494 15.40 -14.08 34.42
CA GLN A 494 15.87 -13.84 35.78
C GLN A 494 15.19 -12.60 36.40
N LEU A 495 15.07 -11.50 35.64
CA LEU A 495 14.32 -10.31 36.05
C LEU A 495 12.82 -10.60 36.23
N ALA A 496 12.23 -11.43 35.36
CA ALA A 496 10.83 -11.83 35.47
C ALA A 496 10.58 -12.58 36.79
N ASN A 497 11.49 -13.49 37.16
CA ASN A 497 11.41 -14.18 38.43
C ASN A 497 11.58 -13.23 39.62
N MET A 498 12.45 -12.21 39.53
CA MET A 498 12.61 -11.21 40.59
C MET A 498 11.36 -10.36 40.78
N SER A 499 10.60 -10.09 39.71
CA SER A 499 9.30 -9.42 39.80
C SER A 499 8.20 -10.36 40.31
N ARG A 500 8.30 -11.67 40.06
CA ARG A 500 7.29 -12.68 40.41
C ARG A 500 7.29 -13.07 41.89
N TYR A 501 8.47 -13.16 42.51
CA TYR A 501 8.62 -13.72 43.84
C TYR A 501 8.97 -12.65 44.89
N THR A 502 8.39 -12.78 46.08
CA THR A 502 8.77 -11.99 47.26
C THR A 502 10.09 -12.51 47.85
N THR A 503 10.33 -13.82 47.78
CA THR A 503 11.62 -14.47 48.08
C THR A 503 11.81 -15.70 47.18
N PHE A 504 13.04 -15.95 46.70
CA PHE A 504 13.38 -17.16 45.94
C PHE A 504 13.59 -18.37 46.85
N THR A 505 13.98 -18.14 48.10
CA THR A 505 14.22 -19.20 49.08
C THR A 505 12.96 -20.05 49.32
N THR A 506 11.79 -19.42 49.44
CA THR A 506 10.50 -20.12 49.62
C THR A 506 9.63 -20.13 48.34
N LYS A 507 10.08 -19.46 47.27
CA LYS A 507 9.32 -19.23 46.02
C LYS A 507 7.91 -18.66 46.26
N GLN A 508 7.78 -17.80 47.26
CA GLN A 508 6.51 -17.16 47.57
C GLN A 508 6.17 -16.12 46.50
N LEU A 509 4.98 -16.24 45.89
CA LEU A 509 4.50 -15.34 44.85
C LEU A 509 4.08 -13.99 45.42
N VAL A 510 4.29 -12.95 44.62
CA VAL A 510 3.74 -11.61 44.86
C VAL A 510 2.24 -11.62 44.57
N ASP A 511 1.44 -11.11 45.50
CA ASP A 511 0.03 -10.82 45.27
C ASP A 511 -0.13 -9.39 44.75
N PHE A 512 -0.27 -9.25 43.43
CA PHE A 512 -0.44 -7.96 42.78
C PHE A 512 -1.80 -7.30 43.03
N SER A 513 -2.77 -8.02 43.62
CA SER A 513 -4.05 -7.45 44.04
C SER A 513 -3.95 -6.70 45.38
N GLN A 514 -2.90 -6.95 46.15
CA GLN A 514 -2.66 -6.36 47.47
C GLN A 514 -1.61 -5.25 47.41
N PRO A 515 -1.66 -4.26 48.33
CA PRO A 515 -0.68 -3.18 48.37
C PRO A 515 0.74 -3.72 48.67
N PRO A 516 1.80 -2.97 48.32
CA PRO A 516 3.20 -3.37 48.54
C PRO A 516 3.61 -3.22 50.01
N THR A 517 3.12 -4.14 50.86
CA THR A 517 3.57 -4.30 52.26
C THR A 517 4.94 -4.98 52.31
N PRO A 518 5.70 -4.90 53.42
CA PRO A 518 7.00 -5.58 53.54
C PRO A 518 6.99 -7.07 53.15
N ASN A 519 5.86 -7.77 53.37
CA ASN A 519 5.71 -9.19 53.05
C ASN A 519 5.18 -9.48 51.63
N ASN A 520 4.85 -8.44 50.86
CA ASN A 520 4.21 -8.54 49.53
C ASN A 520 4.91 -7.68 48.47
N ARG A 521 6.19 -7.34 48.66
CA ARG A 521 7.04 -6.66 47.68
C ARG A 521 7.77 -7.69 46.84
N SER A 522 7.88 -7.46 45.53
CA SER A 522 8.73 -8.30 44.69
C SER A 522 10.19 -8.15 45.09
N THR A 523 11.01 -9.16 44.78
CA THR A 523 12.45 -9.09 45.02
C THR A 523 13.07 -7.92 44.26
N LEU A 524 12.59 -7.62 43.05
CA LEU A 524 13.01 -6.45 42.27
C LEU A 524 12.71 -5.14 43.03
N GLN A 525 11.52 -5.02 43.61
CA GLN A 525 11.14 -3.86 44.43
C GLN A 525 12.02 -3.73 45.67
N GLN A 526 12.25 -4.84 46.39
CA GLN A 526 13.11 -4.85 47.57
C GLN A 526 14.55 -4.45 47.23
N MET A 527 15.06 -4.89 46.07
CA MET A 527 16.37 -4.50 45.57
C MET A 527 16.45 -2.99 45.30
N LEU A 528 15.45 -2.40 44.64
CA LEU A 528 15.42 -0.96 44.39
C LEU A 528 15.29 -0.15 45.68
N ASN A 529 14.48 -0.62 46.64
CA ASN A 529 14.41 -0.01 47.97
C ASN A 529 15.76 -0.03 48.68
N LEU A 530 16.46 -1.17 48.61
CA LEU A 530 17.78 -1.31 49.22
C LEU A 530 18.77 -0.30 48.65
N TRP A 531 18.88 -0.20 47.31
CA TRP A 531 19.79 0.74 46.66
C TRP A 531 19.48 2.19 47.00
N TYR A 532 18.19 2.54 47.08
CA TYR A 532 17.76 3.87 47.47
C TYR A 532 18.10 4.18 48.94
N ASP A 533 17.75 3.29 49.86
CA ASP A 533 18.02 3.45 51.30
C ASP A 533 19.53 3.56 51.58
N MET A 534 20.35 2.77 50.86
CA MET A 534 21.81 2.84 50.94
C MET A 534 22.39 4.12 50.35
N ASP A 535 21.75 4.73 49.35
CA ASP A 535 22.22 5.98 48.74
C ASP A 535 21.94 7.19 49.64
N GLN A 536 20.85 7.18 50.40
CA GLN A 536 20.58 8.21 51.41
C GLN A 536 21.59 8.20 52.57
N CYS A 537 22.36 7.11 52.68
CA CYS A 537 23.34 6.92 53.74
C CYS A 537 24.76 7.30 53.29
N LYS A 538 25.19 8.51 53.65
CA LYS A 538 26.56 8.98 53.45
C LYS A 538 27.48 8.49 54.57
N LEU A 539 28.61 7.91 54.19
CA LEU A 539 29.61 7.46 55.17
C LEU A 539 30.44 8.68 55.63
N PRO A 540 30.61 8.88 56.96
CA PRO A 540 31.15 10.11 57.52
C PRO A 540 32.62 10.39 57.18
N ILE A 541 33.38 9.37 56.76
CA ILE A 541 34.83 9.48 56.53
C ILE A 541 35.18 9.57 55.03
N ILE A 542 34.39 8.96 54.15
CA ILE A 542 34.75 8.80 52.73
C ILE A 542 33.90 9.61 51.74
N ASN A 543 32.99 10.47 52.23
CA ASN A 543 32.11 11.34 51.41
C ASN A 543 31.46 10.62 50.21
N GLN A 544 31.23 9.32 50.35
CA GLN A 544 30.57 8.45 49.39
C GLN A 544 29.36 7.81 50.07
N THR A 545 28.36 7.47 49.27
CA THR A 545 27.19 6.74 49.78
C THR A 545 27.51 5.25 49.93
N ILE A 546 26.76 4.53 50.77
CA ILE A 546 26.95 3.07 50.90
C ILE A 546 26.71 2.40 49.54
N THR A 547 25.77 2.91 48.73
CA THR A 547 25.51 2.44 47.36
C THR A 547 26.74 2.61 46.45
N GLU A 548 27.42 3.77 46.49
CA GLU A 548 28.63 4.00 45.68
C GLU A 548 29.75 3.02 46.04
N VAL A 549 30.02 2.83 47.34
CA VAL A 549 31.03 1.87 47.80
C VAL A 549 30.66 0.45 47.39
N THR A 550 29.38 0.09 47.51
CA THR A 550 28.90 -1.25 47.18
C THR A 550 28.98 -1.55 45.69
N LEU A 551 28.50 -0.65 44.82
CA LEU A 551 28.56 -0.83 43.37
C LEU A 551 30.02 -0.84 42.88
N ASN A 552 30.89 -0.02 43.46
CA ASN A 552 32.33 -0.06 43.16
C ASN A 552 32.97 -1.40 43.51
N LEU A 553 32.57 -2.01 44.64
CA LEU A 553 33.03 -3.33 45.04
C LEU A 553 32.47 -4.41 44.11
N VAL A 554 31.16 -4.37 43.81
CA VAL A 554 30.46 -5.32 42.93
C VAL A 554 31.08 -5.34 41.52
N ALA A 555 31.45 -4.18 40.97
CA ALA A 555 32.08 -4.06 39.66
C ALA A 555 33.43 -4.81 39.54
N ASP A 556 34.17 -4.98 40.64
CA ASP A 556 35.47 -5.68 40.67
C ASP A 556 35.32 -7.18 40.95
N MET A 557 34.11 -7.65 41.26
CA MET A 557 33.90 -9.04 41.63
C MET A 557 33.78 -9.96 40.42
N ASN A 558 34.30 -11.18 40.57
CA ASN A 558 34.01 -12.25 39.64
C ASN A 558 32.65 -12.89 40.00
N PRO A 559 31.78 -13.22 39.02
CA PRO A 559 30.53 -13.95 39.22
C PRO A 559 30.63 -15.15 40.17
N THR A 560 31.74 -15.90 40.14
CA THR A 560 31.96 -17.08 41.01
C THR A 560 32.21 -16.74 42.49
N THR A 561 32.64 -15.52 42.81
CA THR A 561 32.91 -15.05 44.20
C THR A 561 31.73 -14.34 44.86
N VAL A 562 30.59 -14.26 44.17
CA VAL A 562 29.38 -13.53 44.59
C VAL A 562 28.72 -14.10 45.85
N LYS A 563 28.81 -15.41 46.11
CA LYS A 563 28.30 -15.98 47.36
C LYS A 563 28.94 -15.32 48.60
N ASN A 564 30.12 -14.70 48.42
CA ASN A 564 30.82 -13.93 49.44
C ASN A 564 30.58 -12.41 49.32
N LEU A 565 29.69 -11.92 48.45
CA LEU A 565 29.37 -10.48 48.33
C LEU A 565 28.81 -9.95 49.64
N ILE A 566 27.88 -10.68 50.26
CA ILE A 566 27.34 -10.33 51.58
C ILE A 566 28.45 -10.37 52.63
N LEU A 567 29.30 -11.41 52.65
CA LEU A 567 30.40 -11.51 53.61
C LEU A 567 31.47 -10.41 53.43
N LYS A 568 31.75 -9.98 52.19
CA LYS A 568 32.68 -8.88 51.90
C LYS A 568 32.07 -7.53 52.22
N LEU A 569 30.80 -7.32 51.87
CA LEU A 569 30.03 -6.16 52.31
C LEU A 569 30.01 -6.11 53.83
N ASP A 570 29.76 -7.22 54.51
CA ASP A 570 29.80 -7.31 55.96
C ASP A 570 31.18 -6.99 56.51
N GLY A 571 32.26 -7.43 55.87
CA GLY A 571 33.63 -7.06 56.27
C GLY A 571 33.89 -5.56 56.16
N VAL A 572 33.49 -4.94 55.04
CA VAL A 572 33.65 -3.49 54.81
C VAL A 572 32.73 -2.66 55.71
N LEU A 573 31.47 -3.09 55.84
CA LEU A 573 30.42 -2.41 56.60
C LEU A 573 30.49 -2.71 58.11
N ALA A 574 31.13 -3.80 58.56
CA ALA A 574 31.31 -4.11 59.99
C ALA A 574 32.09 -3.00 60.70
N THR A 575 33.07 -2.41 60.02
CA THR A 575 33.83 -1.22 60.50
C THR A 575 32.90 -0.03 60.78
N PHE A 576 31.74 0.02 60.14
CA PHE A 576 30.71 1.06 60.26
C PHE A 576 29.38 0.53 60.82
N SER A 577 29.34 -0.70 61.37
CA SER A 577 28.12 -1.40 61.80
C SER A 577 27.30 -0.58 62.79
N TRP A 578 27.97 0.05 63.76
CA TRP A 578 27.35 0.92 64.76
C TRP A 578 26.66 2.13 64.13
N PHE A 579 27.23 2.68 63.06
CA PHE A 579 26.71 3.84 62.33
C PHE A 579 25.56 3.43 61.40
N ILE A 580 25.73 2.34 60.66
CA ILE A 580 24.72 1.82 59.72
C ILE A 580 23.45 1.39 60.46
N ASN A 581 23.58 0.67 61.58
CA ASN A 581 22.41 0.24 62.36
C ASN A 581 21.66 1.42 63.01
N LEU A 582 22.35 2.53 63.30
CA LEU A 582 21.76 3.70 63.96
C LEU A 582 21.16 4.70 62.96
N TYR A 583 21.79 4.90 61.80
CA TYR A 583 21.45 5.96 60.84
C TYR A 583 20.90 5.44 59.51
N CYS A 584 20.93 4.12 59.24
CA CYS A 584 20.50 3.51 57.99
C CYS A 584 19.54 2.33 58.19
N PRO A 585 18.39 2.51 58.88
CA PRO A 585 17.49 1.41 59.24
C PRO A 585 16.90 0.66 58.03
N GLY A 586 16.76 1.33 56.87
CA GLY A 586 16.27 0.71 55.64
C GLY A 586 17.20 -0.36 55.05
N PHE A 587 18.52 -0.25 55.30
CA PHE A 587 19.51 -1.24 54.87
C PHE A 587 19.23 -2.61 55.50
N THR A 588 19.02 -2.66 56.82
CA THR A 588 18.79 -3.91 57.56
C THR A 588 17.50 -4.60 57.12
N GLN A 589 16.46 -3.84 56.74
CA GLN A 589 15.16 -4.37 56.32
C GLN A 589 15.20 -5.01 54.92
N ASN A 590 16.01 -4.47 54.00
CA ASN A 590 16.04 -4.93 52.61
C ASN A 590 17.32 -5.72 52.27
N ARG A 591 18.22 -5.97 53.23
CA ARG A 591 19.51 -6.65 53.02
C ARG A 591 19.38 -8.04 52.39
N THR A 592 18.28 -8.75 52.66
CA THR A 592 17.97 -10.05 52.04
C THR A 592 17.90 -9.95 50.52
N ALA A 593 17.51 -8.80 49.96
CA ALA A 593 17.39 -8.61 48.51
C ALA A 593 18.72 -8.82 47.75
N LEU A 594 19.89 -8.61 48.37
CA LEU A 594 21.19 -8.93 47.75
C LEU A 594 21.40 -10.44 47.61
N ASN A 595 20.98 -11.21 48.62
CA ASN A 595 21.02 -12.66 48.55
C ASN A 595 20.07 -13.17 47.46
N GLU A 596 18.87 -12.59 47.41
CA GLU A 596 17.85 -12.94 46.43
C GLU A 596 18.25 -12.55 44.99
N LEU A 597 18.98 -11.44 44.79
CA LEU A 597 19.60 -11.07 43.50
C LEU A 597 20.68 -12.07 43.07
N ALA A 598 21.46 -12.61 44.01
CA ALA A 598 22.41 -13.67 43.70
C ALA A 598 21.72 -15.00 43.36
N LEU A 599 20.66 -15.36 44.10
CA LEU A 599 19.87 -16.57 43.87
C LEU A 599 19.05 -16.52 42.57
N SER A 600 18.68 -15.32 42.09
CA SER A 600 17.98 -15.15 40.82
C SER A 600 18.88 -15.42 39.61
N GLY A 601 20.20 -15.36 39.78
CA GLY A 601 21.19 -15.42 38.69
C GLY A 601 21.33 -14.14 37.89
N ALA A 602 20.49 -13.12 38.12
CA ALA A 602 20.57 -11.82 37.42
C ALA A 602 21.88 -11.07 37.72
N LEU A 603 22.53 -11.40 38.83
CA LEU A 603 23.79 -10.77 39.20
C LEU A 603 24.92 -11.03 38.18
N ASP A 604 24.91 -12.17 37.50
CA ASP A 604 25.93 -12.51 36.50
C ASP A 604 25.93 -11.53 35.31
N ALA A 605 24.76 -10.99 34.96
CA ALA A 605 24.62 -9.94 33.96
C ALA A 605 24.77 -8.53 34.57
N PHE A 606 24.36 -8.34 35.82
CA PHE A 606 24.43 -7.05 36.51
C PHE A 606 25.88 -6.61 36.75
N ILE A 607 26.77 -7.51 37.18
CA ILE A 607 28.18 -7.18 37.48
C ILE A 607 28.88 -6.54 36.27
N PRO A 608 28.86 -7.13 35.05
CA PRO A 608 29.45 -6.50 33.88
C PRO A 608 28.82 -5.15 33.53
N ILE A 609 27.50 -4.97 33.72
CA ILE A 609 26.83 -3.68 33.51
C ILE A 609 27.37 -2.64 34.49
N VAL A 610 27.43 -2.94 35.79
CA VAL A 610 27.97 -2.02 36.81
C VAL A 610 29.43 -1.68 36.52
N LYS A 611 30.22 -2.67 36.07
CA LYS A 611 31.61 -2.47 35.68
C LYS A 611 31.77 -1.45 34.54
N VAL A 612 30.87 -1.45 33.55
CA VAL A 612 30.88 -0.44 32.48
C VAL A 612 30.72 0.97 33.05
N PHE A 613 29.81 1.18 33.99
CA PHE A 613 29.65 2.50 34.63
C PHE A 613 30.87 2.87 35.49
N LYS A 614 31.47 1.90 36.19
CA LYS A 614 32.70 2.13 36.97
C LYS A 614 33.88 2.54 36.11
N ASP A 615 34.19 1.74 35.08
CA ASP A 615 35.35 1.95 34.20
C ASP A 615 35.28 3.31 33.48
N ARG A 616 34.10 3.93 33.46
CA ARG A 616 33.82 5.21 32.82
C ARG A 616 33.64 6.37 33.81
N GLY A 617 33.73 6.11 35.11
CA GLY A 617 33.55 7.13 36.14
C GLY A 617 32.10 7.58 36.34
N GLU A 618 31.12 6.78 35.93
CA GLU A 618 29.70 7.12 35.88
C GLU A 618 28.85 6.30 36.87
N ILE A 619 29.43 5.75 37.94
CA ILE A 619 28.65 5.01 38.96
C ILE A 619 27.51 5.85 39.54
N ARG A 620 27.71 7.16 39.71
CA ARG A 620 26.66 8.07 40.16
C ARG A 620 25.46 8.09 39.21
N LEU A 621 25.69 8.06 37.90
CA LEU A 621 24.63 8.02 36.90
C LEU A 621 23.79 6.74 37.01
N LEU A 622 24.43 5.59 37.22
CA LEU A 622 23.71 4.32 37.46
C LEU A 622 22.84 4.41 38.73
N ILE A 623 23.36 5.01 39.80
CA ILE A 623 22.62 5.22 41.05
C ILE A 623 21.41 6.12 40.83
N GLU A 624 21.57 7.21 40.08
CA GLU A 624 20.47 8.12 39.76
C GLU A 624 19.36 7.42 38.95
N ILE A 625 19.72 6.55 38.00
CA ILE A 625 18.76 5.70 37.27
C ILE A 625 17.99 4.80 38.24
N LEU A 626 18.69 4.08 39.12
CA LEU A 626 18.06 3.19 40.11
C LEU A 626 17.14 3.95 41.07
N ASN A 627 17.55 5.13 41.53
CA ASN A 627 16.77 5.99 42.40
C ASN A 627 15.50 6.50 41.70
N LYS A 628 15.58 6.92 40.43
CA LYS A 628 14.40 7.36 39.67
C LYS A 628 13.41 6.23 39.43
N LEU A 629 13.89 5.01 39.19
CA LEU A 629 13.03 3.83 39.11
C LEU A 629 12.36 3.52 40.45
N HIS A 630 13.10 3.61 41.57
CA HIS A 630 12.54 3.44 42.91
C HIS A 630 11.43 4.45 43.23
N LEU A 631 11.67 5.74 42.99
CA LEU A 631 10.71 6.82 43.31
C LEU A 631 9.38 6.68 42.56
N ASN A 632 9.41 6.08 41.38
CA ASN A 632 8.22 5.82 40.55
C ASN A 632 7.71 4.38 40.67
N PHE A 633 8.29 3.56 41.56
CA PHE A 633 7.99 2.14 41.60
C PHE A 633 6.55 1.88 42.04
N ASN A 634 6.13 2.45 43.17
CA ASN A 634 4.79 2.20 43.72
C ASN A 634 3.67 2.79 42.85
N THR A 635 3.94 3.89 42.16
CA THR A 635 2.95 4.62 41.34
C THR A 635 2.77 3.98 39.97
N VAL A 636 3.87 3.59 39.32
CA VAL A 636 3.93 3.10 37.94
C VAL A 636 4.33 1.63 37.88
N LEU A 637 5.56 1.29 38.32
CA LEU A 637 6.16 -0.01 38.04
C LEU A 637 5.41 -1.16 38.71
N ARG A 638 4.91 -0.99 39.93
CA ARG A 638 4.13 -1.99 40.67
C ARG A 638 2.90 -2.45 39.90
N LYS A 639 2.19 -1.51 39.26
CA LYS A 639 1.03 -1.82 38.42
C LYS A 639 1.46 -2.53 37.12
N ALA A 640 2.67 -2.22 36.64
CA ALA A 640 3.26 -2.79 35.43
C ALA A 640 3.96 -4.14 35.63
N GLU A 641 4.26 -4.57 36.86
CA GLU A 641 4.98 -5.82 37.13
C GLU A 641 4.35 -7.05 36.48
N PRO A 642 3.03 -7.30 36.53
CA PRO A 642 2.43 -8.46 35.86
C PRO A 642 2.68 -8.48 34.35
N THR A 643 2.67 -7.30 33.74
CA THR A 643 2.89 -7.12 32.30
C THR A 643 4.36 -7.23 31.94
N LEU A 644 5.22 -6.64 32.77
CA LEU A 644 6.67 -6.76 32.64
C LEU A 644 7.09 -8.24 32.71
N ILE A 645 6.55 -9.02 33.65
CA ILE A 645 6.79 -10.47 33.74
C ILE A 645 6.42 -11.16 32.42
N LYS A 646 5.23 -10.90 31.89
CA LYS A 646 4.79 -11.48 30.60
C LYS A 646 5.71 -11.07 29.45
N ILE A 647 6.14 -9.81 29.37
CA ILE A 647 7.05 -9.32 28.34
C ILE A 647 8.42 -10.02 28.44
N LEU A 648 8.96 -10.12 29.65
CA LEU A 648 10.27 -10.74 29.90
C LEU A 648 10.25 -12.26 29.62
N ASP A 649 9.13 -12.92 29.89
CA ASP A 649 8.92 -14.35 29.60
C ASP A 649 8.58 -14.62 28.12
N SER A 650 8.20 -13.60 27.34
CA SER A 650 7.75 -13.77 25.95
C SER A 650 8.87 -14.16 24.96
N GLY A 651 10.14 -14.12 25.39
CA GLY A 651 11.30 -14.28 24.51
C GLY A 651 11.68 -13.01 23.74
N ALA A 652 10.88 -11.94 23.82
CA ALA A 652 11.09 -10.76 23.00
C ALA A 652 12.34 -9.95 23.36
N VAL A 653 12.66 -9.85 24.66
CA VAL A 653 13.86 -9.13 25.12
C VAL A 653 15.12 -9.92 24.76
N GLN A 654 15.06 -11.25 24.77
CA GLN A 654 16.13 -12.13 24.32
C GLN A 654 16.41 -11.92 22.83
N ASN A 655 15.36 -11.87 22.00
CA ASN A 655 15.51 -11.59 20.57
C ASN A 655 16.02 -10.15 20.30
N LEU A 656 15.64 -9.17 21.12
CA LEU A 656 16.23 -7.83 21.07
C LEU A 656 17.73 -7.86 21.38
N PHE A 657 18.15 -8.60 22.41
CA PHE A 657 19.58 -8.77 22.73
C PHE A 657 20.33 -9.49 21.61
N ASP A 658 19.72 -10.44 20.92
CA ASP A 658 20.31 -11.09 19.75
C ASP A 658 20.50 -10.13 18.57
N VAL A 659 19.53 -9.24 18.35
CA VAL A 659 19.65 -8.18 17.34
C VAL A 659 20.76 -7.19 17.72
N ILE A 660 20.81 -6.75 18.98
CA ILE A 660 21.88 -5.87 19.48
C ILE A 660 23.23 -6.56 19.28
N ALA A 661 23.35 -7.82 19.70
CA ALA A 661 24.55 -8.62 19.53
C ALA A 661 25.01 -8.65 18.06
N LEU A 662 24.12 -8.94 17.11
CA LEU A 662 24.46 -8.96 15.68
C LEU A 662 24.81 -7.58 15.11
N THR A 663 24.14 -6.53 15.57
CA THR A 663 24.46 -5.16 15.12
C THR A 663 25.87 -4.73 15.53
N THR A 664 26.48 -5.36 16.55
CA THR A 664 27.90 -5.14 16.89
C THR A 664 28.88 -5.85 15.94
N GLN A 665 28.40 -6.79 15.12
CA GLN A 665 29.19 -7.53 14.14
C GLN A 665 29.01 -7.00 12.71
N ILE A 666 27.88 -6.34 12.43
CA ILE A 666 27.53 -5.87 11.08
C ILE A 666 28.10 -4.48 10.83
N GLN A 667 28.93 -4.35 9.80
CA GLN A 667 29.41 -3.07 9.31
C GLN A 667 28.34 -2.41 8.41
N VAL A 668 28.17 -1.10 8.54
CA VAL A 668 27.26 -0.34 7.67
C VAL A 668 27.88 -0.19 6.28
N PRO A 669 27.15 -0.48 5.19
CA PRO A 669 27.67 -0.34 3.84
C PRO A 669 28.25 1.06 3.58
N ASN A 670 29.45 1.12 2.99
CA ASN A 670 30.19 2.36 2.71
C ASN A 670 30.51 3.23 3.95
N SER A 671 30.54 2.63 5.14
CA SER A 671 30.95 3.28 6.39
C SER A 671 31.95 2.40 7.15
N THR A 672 32.81 3.02 7.96
CA THR A 672 33.62 2.30 8.94
C THR A 672 32.84 1.90 10.19
N ASP A 673 31.65 2.48 10.38
CA ASP A 673 30.84 2.30 11.58
C ASP A 673 30.13 0.94 11.60
N LYS A 674 29.99 0.37 12.81
CA LYS A 674 29.12 -0.79 13.04
C LYS A 674 27.67 -0.34 13.17
N ALA A 675 26.73 -1.23 12.87
CA ALA A 675 25.30 -0.94 13.01
C ALA A 675 24.94 -0.56 14.46
N ALA A 676 25.54 -1.21 15.47
CA ALA A 676 25.36 -0.86 16.88
C ALA A 676 25.82 0.57 17.21
N ASP A 677 26.95 1.01 16.64
CA ASP A 677 27.45 2.37 16.84
C ASP A 677 26.48 3.40 16.27
N VAL A 678 25.95 3.14 15.07
CA VAL A 678 24.97 4.00 14.40
C VAL A 678 23.65 4.05 15.18
N ILE A 679 23.20 2.92 15.76
CA ILE A 679 22.02 2.90 16.64
C ILE A 679 22.27 3.76 17.89
N ALA A 680 23.40 3.56 18.57
CA ALA A 680 23.77 4.34 19.75
C ALA A 680 23.87 5.84 19.44
N ASP A 681 24.44 6.21 18.30
CA ASP A 681 24.54 7.61 17.86
C ASP A 681 23.19 8.20 17.47
N SER A 682 22.31 7.40 16.87
CA SER A 682 20.93 7.81 16.58
C SER A 682 20.15 8.07 17.88
N ILE A 683 20.31 7.22 18.90
CA ILE A 683 19.72 7.41 20.23
C ILE A 683 20.31 8.67 20.89
N ALA A 684 21.63 8.85 20.84
CA ALA A 684 22.27 10.05 21.37
C ALA A 684 21.72 11.31 20.69
N ASN A 685 21.56 11.31 19.36
CA ASN A 685 20.99 12.43 18.61
C ASN A 685 19.53 12.73 18.98
N LEU A 686 18.73 11.69 19.27
CA LEU A 686 17.34 11.86 19.73
C LEU A 686 17.29 12.57 21.08
N LEU A 687 18.22 12.24 21.97
CA LEU A 687 18.23 12.69 23.37
C LEU A 687 19.04 13.98 23.60
N ASP A 688 19.94 14.34 22.70
CA ASP A 688 20.86 15.47 22.82
C ASP A 688 20.12 16.81 22.98
N SER A 689 20.21 17.40 24.19
CA SER A 689 19.59 18.67 24.53
C SER A 689 20.42 19.89 24.11
N THR A 690 21.63 19.68 23.57
CA THR A 690 22.51 20.77 23.12
C THR A 690 22.21 21.18 21.68
N LYS A 691 21.49 20.34 20.93
CA LYS A 691 21.10 20.62 19.55
C LYS A 691 19.90 21.54 19.50
N THR A 692 20.04 22.63 18.73
CA THR A 692 18.91 23.49 18.41
C THR A 692 18.00 22.80 17.42
N VAL A 693 16.85 22.35 17.92
CA VAL A 693 15.75 21.82 17.11
C VAL A 693 14.52 22.71 17.29
N PHE A 694 13.64 22.74 16.29
CA PHE A 694 12.46 23.57 16.31
C PHE A 694 11.21 22.72 16.10
N TYR A 695 10.16 23.02 16.85
CA TYR A 695 8.81 22.59 16.53
C TYR A 695 8.37 23.22 15.21
N ARG A 696 7.31 22.67 14.60
CA ARG A 696 6.78 23.17 13.32
C ARG A 696 6.36 24.65 13.37
N ASN A 697 5.87 25.12 14.52
CA ASN A 697 5.50 26.52 14.74
C ASN A 697 6.71 27.48 14.90
N GLY A 698 7.95 26.96 14.82
CA GLY A 698 9.19 27.74 14.95
C GLY A 698 9.68 27.93 16.38
N THR A 699 8.98 27.42 17.41
CA THR A 699 9.50 27.48 18.78
C THR A 699 10.61 26.44 18.98
N GLN A 700 11.59 26.77 19.82
CA GLN A 700 12.69 25.84 20.10
C GLN A 700 12.18 24.64 20.89
N ALA A 701 12.49 23.44 20.42
CA ALA A 701 12.30 22.20 21.16
C ALA A 701 13.55 21.89 21.98
N PRO A 702 13.41 21.29 23.18
CA PRO A 702 14.57 21.02 24.03
C PRO A 702 15.43 19.88 23.46
N ARG A 703 14.82 18.92 22.76
CA ARG A 703 15.46 17.72 22.19
C ARG A 703 14.73 17.28 20.93
N LEU A 704 15.40 16.53 20.07
CA LEU A 704 14.77 15.94 18.88
C LEU A 704 13.64 14.96 19.26
N LEU A 705 13.81 14.18 20.33
CA LEU A 705 12.78 13.29 20.86
C LEU A 705 11.49 14.03 21.22
N SER A 706 11.58 15.29 21.69
CA SER A 706 10.40 16.10 22.03
C SER A 706 9.50 16.39 20.83
N LEU A 707 10.05 16.39 19.61
CA LEU A 707 9.26 16.52 18.38
C LEU A 707 8.37 15.30 18.11
N LEU A 708 8.63 14.16 18.74
CA LEU A 708 7.83 12.94 18.64
C LEU A 708 6.95 12.75 19.88
N TYR A 709 7.56 12.91 21.05
CA TYR A 709 6.95 12.63 22.34
C TYR A 709 5.81 13.58 22.68
N GLU A 710 5.98 14.90 22.54
CA GLU A 710 4.93 15.87 22.90
C GLU A 710 3.69 15.77 21.98
N PRO A 711 3.85 15.65 20.64
CA PRO A 711 2.71 15.39 19.78
C PRO A 711 2.02 14.05 20.09
N TRP A 712 2.78 12.98 20.38
CA TRP A 712 2.22 11.69 20.78
C TRP A 712 1.39 11.79 22.07
N LYS A 713 1.93 12.43 23.11
CA LYS A 713 1.24 12.69 24.38
C LYS A 713 -0.05 13.50 24.17
N THR A 714 -0.01 14.48 23.27
CA THR A 714 -1.18 15.29 22.90
C THR A 714 -2.23 14.46 22.16
N LEU A 715 -1.82 13.62 21.21
CA LEU A 715 -2.70 12.69 20.48
C LEU A 715 -3.39 11.73 21.44
N ASP A 716 -2.61 11.07 22.29
CA ASP A 716 -3.10 10.10 23.26
C ASP A 716 -4.07 10.74 24.28
N THR A 717 -3.78 11.95 24.76
CA THR A 717 -4.67 12.72 25.62
C THR A 717 -6.00 13.04 24.92
N LYS A 718 -5.96 13.48 23.66
CA LYS A 718 -7.17 13.76 22.87
C LYS A 718 -8.00 12.48 22.67
N ILE A 719 -7.37 11.38 22.26
CA ILE A 719 -8.03 10.07 22.06
C ILE A 719 -8.68 9.59 23.36
N SER A 720 -7.96 9.69 24.47
CA SER A 720 -8.45 9.33 25.80
C SER A 720 -9.64 10.20 26.22
N SER A 721 -9.57 11.51 26.02
CA SER A 721 -10.67 12.44 26.33
C SER A 721 -11.92 12.22 25.47
N ALA A 722 -11.75 11.73 24.23
CA ALA A 722 -12.83 11.39 23.32
C ALA A 722 -13.44 9.99 23.60
N GLY A 723 -12.91 9.24 24.57
CA GLY A 723 -13.33 7.86 24.85
C GLY A 723 -13.01 6.89 23.71
N LYS A 724 -11.96 7.17 22.91
CA LYS A 724 -11.58 6.40 21.71
C LYS A 724 -10.34 5.51 21.90
N THR A 725 -9.92 5.26 23.14
CA THR A 725 -8.76 4.38 23.44
C THR A 725 -8.93 2.99 22.86
N SER A 726 -10.14 2.41 22.93
CA SER A 726 -10.41 1.09 22.35
C SER A 726 -10.21 1.05 20.83
N GLN A 727 -10.48 2.14 20.12
CA GLN A 727 -10.25 2.26 18.68
C GLN A 727 -8.77 2.38 18.37
N LEU A 728 -8.00 3.09 19.21
CA LEU A 728 -6.54 3.14 19.11
C LEU A 728 -5.97 1.75 19.30
N ASP A 729 -6.43 1.01 20.32
CA ASP A 729 -6.01 -0.36 20.56
C ASP A 729 -6.37 -1.27 19.38
N GLN A 730 -7.56 -1.12 18.80
CA GLN A 730 -7.98 -1.90 17.62
C GLN A 730 -7.22 -1.52 16.34
N LEU A 731 -6.88 -0.24 16.14
CA LEU A 731 -6.03 0.21 15.03
C LEU A 731 -4.62 -0.35 15.18
N LEU A 732 -4.01 -0.18 16.36
CA LEU A 732 -2.69 -0.70 16.67
C LEU A 732 -2.69 -2.22 16.54
N LYS A 733 -3.68 -2.92 17.09
CA LYS A 733 -3.85 -4.37 16.96
C LYS A 733 -3.97 -4.79 15.50
N GLY A 734 -4.82 -4.14 14.71
CA GLY A 734 -4.98 -4.47 13.31
C GLY A 734 -3.70 -4.24 12.50
N LEU A 735 -2.95 -3.15 12.77
CA LEU A 735 -1.65 -2.88 12.15
C LEU A 735 -0.55 -3.85 12.60
N LEU A 736 -0.58 -4.28 13.86
CA LEU A 736 0.45 -5.14 14.45
C LEU A 736 0.21 -6.61 14.17
N ASP A 737 -1.04 -7.10 14.28
CA ASP A 737 -1.46 -8.38 13.69
C ASP A 737 -0.97 -8.39 12.23
N TYR A 738 -1.18 -7.31 11.52
CA TYR A 738 -0.77 -7.26 10.12
C TYR A 738 0.75 -7.35 9.86
N ILE A 739 1.60 -6.77 10.72
CA ILE A 739 3.06 -6.83 10.58
C ILE A 739 3.66 -8.10 11.20
N ALA A 740 3.02 -8.64 12.24
CA ALA A 740 3.59 -9.64 13.13
C ALA A 740 2.69 -10.87 13.36
N GLU A 741 1.59 -11.03 12.62
CA GLU A 741 0.75 -12.23 12.66
C GLU A 741 1.59 -13.44 12.27
N THR A 742 1.52 -14.47 13.11
CA THR A 742 2.29 -15.70 12.95
C THR A 742 1.43 -16.86 12.51
N VAL A 743 2.08 -17.83 11.88
CA VAL A 743 1.57 -19.18 11.65
C VAL A 743 2.54 -20.16 12.29
N VAL A 744 2.02 -21.26 12.82
CA VAL A 744 2.85 -22.36 13.31
C VAL A 744 3.28 -23.18 12.10
N ASN A 745 4.59 -23.22 11.85
CA ASN A 745 5.18 -24.12 10.88
C ASN A 745 5.54 -25.42 11.61
N ASN A 746 4.88 -26.49 11.21
CA ASN A 746 5.05 -27.82 11.80
C ASN A 746 6.15 -28.65 11.14
N ASN A 747 6.98 -28.04 10.27
CA ASN A 747 8.12 -28.66 9.61
C ASN A 747 7.82 -30.00 8.87
N GLY A 748 6.55 -30.25 8.52
CA GLY A 748 6.11 -31.51 7.92
C GLY A 748 5.85 -32.66 8.90
N THR A 749 5.88 -32.40 10.21
CA THR A 749 5.70 -33.34 11.33
C THR A 749 4.52 -32.92 12.22
N PRO A 750 3.25 -33.13 11.80
CA PRO A 750 2.07 -32.63 12.53
C PRO A 750 1.88 -33.14 13.97
N ASN A 751 2.62 -34.18 14.38
CA ASN A 751 2.50 -34.81 15.69
C ASN A 751 3.73 -34.57 16.59
N ASP A 752 4.74 -33.83 16.12
CA ASP A 752 5.94 -33.51 16.90
C ASP A 752 5.99 -32.01 17.22
N PRO A 753 5.33 -31.55 18.30
CA PRO A 753 5.37 -30.14 18.67
C PRO A 753 6.75 -29.64 19.13
N SER A 754 7.78 -30.51 19.16
CA SER A 754 9.14 -30.11 19.55
C SER A 754 9.94 -29.47 18.41
N ASP A 755 9.50 -29.65 17.16
CA ASP A 755 10.09 -29.00 15.98
C ASP A 755 9.19 -27.91 15.35
N ASP A 756 8.02 -27.69 15.93
CA ASP A 756 7.14 -26.56 15.62
C ASP A 756 7.86 -25.22 15.89
N PHE A 757 7.77 -24.29 14.93
CA PHE A 757 8.26 -22.93 15.13
C PHE A 757 7.31 -21.89 14.52
N GLU A 758 7.29 -20.71 15.13
CA GLU A 758 6.50 -19.58 14.62
C GLU A 758 7.20 -18.91 13.45
N GLU A 759 6.45 -18.67 12.38
CA GLU A 759 6.85 -17.85 11.24
C GLU A 759 5.85 -16.73 11.01
N LEU A 760 6.29 -15.64 10.37
CA LEU A 760 5.36 -14.61 9.95
C LEU A 760 4.41 -15.19 8.90
N LYS A 761 3.13 -14.87 9.03
CA LYS A 761 2.10 -15.17 8.02
C LYS A 761 2.39 -14.47 6.69
N TYR A 762 3.03 -13.30 6.76
CA TYR A 762 3.45 -12.49 5.62
C TYR A 762 4.96 -12.24 5.66
N PRO A 763 5.79 -13.29 5.47
CA PRO A 763 7.25 -13.17 5.56
C PRO A 763 7.83 -12.25 4.47
N ASP A 764 7.04 -12.00 3.43
CA ASP A 764 7.35 -11.12 2.29
C ASP A 764 7.41 -9.63 2.68
N LEU A 765 6.93 -9.27 3.88
CA LEU A 765 7.11 -7.94 4.45
C LEU A 765 8.59 -7.63 4.68
N ILE A 766 9.41 -8.63 5.01
CA ILE A 766 10.84 -8.48 5.30
C ILE A 766 11.61 -7.94 4.08
N PRO A 767 11.56 -8.58 2.89
CA PRO A 767 12.21 -8.03 1.70
C PRO A 767 11.60 -6.69 1.26
N LEU A 768 10.31 -6.44 1.51
CA LEU A 768 9.69 -5.13 1.27
C LEU A 768 10.32 -4.04 2.13
N LEU A 769 10.44 -4.27 3.44
CA LEU A 769 11.05 -3.32 4.37
C LEU A 769 12.49 -3.01 3.97
N ALA A 770 13.30 -4.01 3.63
CA ALA A 770 14.67 -3.80 3.15
C ALA A 770 14.72 -2.90 1.90
N LYS A 771 13.87 -3.18 0.91
CA LYS A 771 13.82 -2.43 -0.36
C LYS A 771 13.36 -0.99 -0.16
N VAL A 772 12.35 -0.78 0.69
CA VAL A 772 11.85 0.56 1.03
C VAL A 772 12.92 1.35 1.77
N SER A 773 13.58 0.76 2.78
CA SER A 773 14.68 1.40 3.50
C SER A 773 15.84 1.79 2.59
N ALA A 774 16.24 0.89 1.68
CA ALA A 774 17.27 1.15 0.67
C ALA A 774 16.92 2.36 -0.20
N LYS A 775 15.64 2.42 -0.64
CA LYS A 775 15.15 3.48 -1.51
C LYS A 775 15.12 4.83 -0.80
N ILE A 776 14.60 4.87 0.43
CA ILE A 776 14.57 6.09 1.25
C ILE A 776 16.01 6.56 1.49
N SER A 777 16.93 5.66 1.87
CA SER A 777 18.34 5.99 2.07
C SER A 777 18.97 6.62 0.81
N ALA A 778 18.77 5.99 -0.36
CA ALA A 778 19.28 6.48 -1.63
C ALA A 778 18.70 7.84 -2.03
N GLN A 779 17.42 8.09 -1.73
CA GLN A 779 16.76 9.37 -2.05
C GLN A 779 17.18 10.50 -1.14
N LEU A 780 17.35 10.24 0.16
CA LEU A 780 17.87 11.22 1.11
C LEU A 780 19.30 11.63 0.72
N GLY A 781 20.13 10.64 0.35
CA GLY A 781 21.52 10.84 -0.01
C GLY A 781 22.42 11.13 1.20
N THR A 782 23.73 11.17 0.97
CA THR A 782 24.73 11.35 2.04
C THR A 782 25.00 12.82 2.36
N ASN A 783 24.80 13.73 1.42
CA ASN A 783 25.02 15.17 1.62
C ASN A 783 23.96 15.77 2.55
N ALA A 784 24.39 16.30 3.71
CA ALA A 784 23.51 16.82 4.74
C ALA A 784 22.66 18.03 4.30
N SER A 785 23.22 18.95 3.51
CA SER A 785 22.49 20.14 3.03
C SER A 785 21.38 19.75 2.07
N ASN A 786 21.70 18.94 1.05
CA ASN A 786 20.71 18.43 0.10
C ASN A 786 19.63 17.59 0.79
N ARG A 787 20.02 16.78 1.78
CA ARG A 787 19.07 15.97 2.56
C ARG A 787 18.13 16.85 3.37
N SER A 788 18.64 17.86 4.07
CA SER A 788 17.82 18.82 4.82
C SER A 788 16.81 19.54 3.92
N GLN A 789 17.23 19.99 2.73
CA GLN A 789 16.33 20.62 1.75
C GLN A 789 15.24 19.66 1.26
N LYS A 790 15.58 18.40 0.96
CA LYS A 790 14.60 17.37 0.58
C LYS A 790 13.60 17.11 1.69
N VAL A 791 14.06 16.92 2.92
CA VAL A 791 13.19 16.69 4.08
C VAL A 791 12.25 17.89 4.29
N GLN A 792 12.75 19.13 4.17
CA GLN A 792 11.91 20.32 4.25
C GLN A 792 10.85 20.37 3.13
N SER A 793 11.21 19.98 1.90
CA SER A 793 10.24 19.82 0.81
C SER A 793 9.16 18.81 1.19
N TYR A 794 9.54 17.65 1.75
CA TYR A 794 8.58 16.62 2.16
C TYR A 794 7.69 17.05 3.33
N GLN A 795 8.25 17.77 4.30
CA GLN A 795 7.48 18.38 5.40
C GLN A 795 6.43 19.34 4.85
N LYS A 796 6.81 20.21 3.89
CA LYS A 796 5.90 21.14 3.23
C LYS A 796 4.85 20.43 2.38
N ASP A 797 5.22 19.41 1.61
CA ASP A 797 4.30 18.65 0.77
C ASP A 797 3.26 17.90 1.63
N LEU A 798 3.70 17.34 2.76
CA LEU A 798 2.82 16.67 3.71
C LEU A 798 1.87 17.66 4.41
N GLU A 799 2.38 18.81 4.85
CA GLU A 799 1.56 19.88 5.44
C GLU A 799 0.52 20.37 4.44
N ASN A 800 0.93 20.67 3.20
CA ASN A 800 0.02 21.05 2.12
C ASN A 800 -1.03 19.98 1.88
N PHE A 801 -0.68 18.69 1.91
CA PHE A 801 -1.63 17.61 1.74
C PHE A 801 -2.63 17.54 2.90
N LEU A 802 -2.17 17.43 4.15
CA LEU A 802 -3.04 17.26 5.33
C LEU A 802 -3.92 18.48 5.63
N THR A 803 -3.51 19.67 5.17
CA THR A 803 -4.30 20.90 5.28
C THR A 803 -5.07 21.24 4.01
N SER A 804 -4.99 20.40 2.98
CA SER A 804 -5.72 20.63 1.72
C SER A 804 -7.19 20.26 1.84
N LYS A 805 -7.98 20.84 0.92
CA LYS A 805 -9.36 20.39 0.64
C LYS A 805 -9.43 18.95 0.15
N ASP A 806 -8.34 18.41 -0.39
CA ASP A 806 -8.30 17.06 -0.92
C ASP A 806 -8.22 16.01 0.19
N PHE A 807 -7.42 16.27 1.24
CA PHE A 807 -7.41 15.41 2.42
C PHE A 807 -8.76 15.47 3.15
N TYR A 808 -9.37 16.65 3.26
CA TYR A 808 -10.73 16.77 3.78
C TYR A 808 -11.73 15.95 2.96
N ALA A 809 -11.75 16.09 1.62
CA ALA A 809 -12.63 15.33 0.74
C ALA A 809 -12.44 13.81 0.86
N LEU A 810 -11.20 13.33 1.06
CA LEU A 810 -10.92 11.91 1.29
C LEU A 810 -11.51 11.42 2.62
N LEU A 811 -11.36 12.18 3.71
CA LEU A 811 -11.96 11.82 5.00
C LEU A 811 -13.49 11.89 4.95
N ASP A 812 -14.04 12.84 4.22
CA ASP A 812 -15.48 12.99 4.07
C ASP A 812 -16.08 11.85 3.23
N LEU A 813 -15.41 11.41 2.16
CA LEU A 813 -15.77 10.20 1.42
C LEU A 813 -15.75 8.97 2.33
N LEU A 814 -14.70 8.81 3.14
CA LEU A 814 -14.63 7.71 4.11
C LEU A 814 -15.77 7.79 5.12
N ARG A 815 -16.12 8.98 5.62
CA ARG A 815 -17.26 9.20 6.51
C ARG A 815 -18.58 8.79 5.87
N VAL A 816 -18.80 9.15 4.61
CA VAL A 816 -20.02 8.79 3.87
C VAL A 816 -20.10 7.27 3.69
N ILE A 817 -19.00 6.60 3.34
CA ILE A 817 -18.94 5.14 3.24
C ILE A 817 -19.18 4.48 4.61
N GLU A 818 -18.59 5.02 5.67
CA GLU A 818 -18.70 4.50 7.04
C GLU A 818 -20.12 4.58 7.60
N ASN A 819 -20.85 5.64 7.26
CA ASN A 819 -22.22 5.86 7.71
C ASN A 819 -23.26 5.21 6.79
N SER A 820 -22.86 4.71 5.61
CA SER A 820 -23.80 4.11 4.67
C SER A 820 -24.30 2.75 5.17
N PRO A 821 -25.61 2.43 4.99
CA PRO A 821 -26.13 1.08 5.23
C PRO A 821 -25.45 0.00 4.37
N THR A 822 -24.79 0.41 3.28
CA THR A 822 -24.14 -0.49 2.31
C THR A 822 -22.65 -0.76 2.61
N LYS A 823 -22.11 -0.19 3.70
CA LYS A 823 -20.70 -0.30 4.10
C LYS A 823 -20.14 -1.72 4.01
N THR A 824 -20.85 -2.71 4.56
CA THR A 824 -20.38 -4.11 4.59
C THR A 824 -20.15 -4.65 3.18
N THR A 825 -21.09 -4.39 2.26
CA THR A 825 -20.99 -4.81 0.85
C THR A 825 -19.82 -4.13 0.14
N LEU A 826 -19.64 -2.82 0.36
CA LEU A 826 -18.53 -2.06 -0.22
C LEU A 826 -17.17 -2.54 0.31
N TYR A 827 -17.08 -2.85 1.60
CA TYR A 827 -15.84 -3.32 2.22
C TYR A 827 -15.48 -4.73 1.77
N GLN A 828 -16.47 -5.61 1.65
CA GLN A 828 -16.26 -6.95 1.10
C GLN A 828 -15.81 -6.88 -0.37
N ALA A 829 -16.35 -5.94 -1.16
CA ALA A 829 -15.91 -5.73 -2.54
C ALA A 829 -14.46 -5.23 -2.62
N LEU A 830 -14.10 -4.27 -1.77
CA LEU A 830 -12.72 -3.77 -1.69
C LEU A 830 -11.75 -4.85 -1.18
N GLU A 831 -12.16 -5.64 -0.19
CA GLU A 831 -11.40 -6.80 0.30
C GLU A 831 -11.14 -7.78 -0.86
N ASN A 832 -12.17 -8.21 -1.59
CA ASN A 832 -12.03 -9.16 -2.70
C ASN A 832 -11.22 -8.61 -3.88
N LEU A 833 -11.27 -7.29 -4.12
CA LEU A 833 -10.45 -6.63 -5.15
C LEU A 833 -8.95 -6.69 -4.81
N PHE A 834 -8.62 -6.61 -3.53
CA PHE A 834 -7.26 -6.51 -3.02
C PHE A 834 -6.76 -7.77 -2.31
N THR A 835 -7.50 -8.88 -2.35
CA THR A 835 -7.08 -10.17 -1.79
C THR A 835 -6.95 -11.23 -2.89
N PRO A 836 -5.88 -12.04 -2.87
CA PRO A 836 -5.69 -13.09 -3.85
C PRO A 836 -6.79 -14.15 -3.73
N GLN A 837 -7.30 -14.60 -4.88
CA GLN A 837 -8.25 -15.72 -4.93
C GLN A 837 -7.57 -16.99 -5.44
N ASN A 838 -8.02 -18.15 -4.96
CA ASN A 838 -7.48 -19.44 -5.37
C ASN A 838 -7.92 -19.81 -6.80
N ASN A 839 -9.16 -19.51 -7.16
CA ASN A 839 -9.70 -19.77 -8.49
C ASN A 839 -9.21 -18.73 -9.50
N TYR A 840 -8.59 -19.18 -10.59
CA TYR A 840 -8.06 -18.28 -11.63
C TYR A 840 -9.13 -17.45 -12.35
N SER A 841 -10.35 -17.99 -12.49
CA SER A 841 -11.49 -17.29 -13.11
C SER A 841 -11.97 -16.10 -12.27
N ASP A 842 -11.87 -16.22 -10.94
CA ASP A 842 -12.48 -15.27 -9.99
C ASP A 842 -11.45 -14.28 -9.43
N ASP A 843 -10.17 -14.47 -9.78
CA ASP A 843 -9.03 -13.75 -9.22
C ASP A 843 -8.87 -12.32 -9.78
N VAL A 844 -9.80 -11.43 -9.42
CA VAL A 844 -9.75 -10.00 -9.78
C VAL A 844 -8.39 -9.38 -9.40
N PHE A 845 -7.86 -9.74 -8.23
CA PHE A 845 -6.56 -9.30 -7.74
C PHE A 845 -5.42 -9.59 -8.72
N GLY A 846 -5.28 -10.82 -9.22
CA GLY A 846 -4.25 -11.16 -10.20
C GLY A 846 -4.39 -10.40 -11.52
N ALA A 847 -5.61 -10.11 -11.98
CA ALA A 847 -5.83 -9.34 -13.21
C ALA A 847 -5.52 -7.85 -13.02
N LEU A 848 -5.90 -7.30 -11.85
CA LEU A 848 -5.55 -5.94 -11.46
C LEU A 848 -4.03 -5.78 -11.41
N LEU A 849 -3.32 -6.76 -10.82
CA LEU A 849 -1.86 -6.78 -10.80
C LEU A 849 -1.24 -6.84 -12.20
N ALA A 850 -1.78 -7.66 -13.10
CA ALA A 850 -1.33 -7.71 -14.49
C ALA A 850 -1.47 -6.35 -15.18
N VAL A 851 -2.62 -5.70 -15.05
CA VAL A 851 -2.87 -4.35 -15.60
C VAL A 851 -1.93 -3.31 -15.00
N LEU A 852 -1.77 -3.30 -13.68
CA LEU A 852 -0.90 -2.34 -12.99
C LEU A 852 0.57 -2.58 -13.34
N ALA A 853 1.00 -3.84 -13.44
CA ALA A 853 2.36 -4.19 -13.85
C ALA A 853 2.63 -3.76 -15.29
N SER A 854 1.74 -4.09 -16.22
CA SER A 854 1.79 -3.63 -17.61
C SER A 854 1.83 -2.08 -17.66
N ALA A 855 0.98 -1.40 -16.90
CA ALA A 855 0.93 0.08 -16.84
C ALA A 855 2.20 0.71 -16.27
N LEU A 856 2.82 0.08 -15.27
CA LEU A 856 4.09 0.52 -14.71
C LEU A 856 5.23 0.34 -15.71
N GLN A 857 5.18 -0.69 -16.57
CA GLN A 857 6.22 -0.95 -17.57
C GLN A 857 6.17 -0.05 -18.82
N VAL A 858 5.02 0.55 -19.11
CA VAL A 858 4.81 1.43 -20.28
C VAL A 858 5.86 2.56 -20.32
N LYS A 859 6.70 2.53 -21.36
CA LYS A 859 7.59 3.63 -21.73
C LYS A 859 6.81 4.66 -22.54
N SER A 860 6.24 5.63 -21.85
CA SER A 860 5.66 6.83 -22.49
C SER A 860 6.39 8.06 -21.97
N ASN A 861 6.52 9.09 -22.81
CA ASN A 861 7.05 10.37 -22.37
C ASN A 861 6.22 10.88 -21.18
N GLN A 862 6.88 11.46 -20.17
CA GLN A 862 6.20 12.02 -19.02
C GLN A 862 5.20 13.10 -19.46
N SER A 863 5.52 13.87 -20.51
CA SER A 863 4.61 14.86 -21.10
C SER A 863 3.32 14.23 -21.64
N THR A 864 3.39 13.13 -22.40
CA THR A 864 2.24 12.37 -22.92
C THR A 864 1.24 12.05 -21.82
N LEU A 865 1.74 11.55 -20.69
CA LEU A 865 0.90 11.14 -19.56
C LEU A 865 0.30 12.30 -18.80
N GLN A 866 1.08 13.37 -18.64
CA GLN A 866 0.65 14.59 -18.00
C GLN A 866 -0.46 15.26 -18.82
N GLN A 867 -0.32 15.26 -20.15
CA GLN A 867 -1.31 15.82 -21.07
C GLN A 867 -2.63 15.03 -21.02
N LEU A 868 -2.56 13.70 -21.08
CA LEU A 868 -3.75 12.84 -20.91
C LEU A 868 -4.39 13.02 -19.53
N ALA A 869 -3.58 13.06 -18.47
CA ALA A 869 -4.06 13.29 -17.12
C ALA A 869 -4.82 14.62 -17.03
N TRP A 870 -4.24 15.69 -17.57
CA TRP A 870 -4.86 17.00 -17.57
C TRP A 870 -6.17 17.03 -18.35
N PHE A 871 -6.22 16.43 -19.55
CA PHE A 871 -7.45 16.32 -20.34
C PHE A 871 -8.55 15.56 -19.59
N ILE A 872 -8.24 14.39 -19.02
CA ILE A 872 -9.19 13.62 -18.20
C ILE A 872 -9.61 14.45 -16.99
N GLY A 873 -8.68 15.20 -16.38
CA GLY A 873 -8.99 16.11 -15.29
C GLY A 873 -10.00 17.17 -15.67
N ASP A 874 -9.89 17.73 -16.87
CA ASP A 874 -10.88 18.67 -17.42
C ASP A 874 -12.23 18.00 -17.71
N MET A 875 -12.25 16.72 -18.10
CA MET A 875 -13.48 15.94 -18.30
C MET A 875 -14.21 15.58 -17.00
N LEU A 876 -13.46 15.38 -15.92
CA LEU A 876 -14.04 15.07 -14.60
C LEU A 876 -14.40 16.33 -13.81
N GLN A 877 -14.32 17.53 -14.39
CA GLN A 877 -14.72 18.74 -13.69
C GLN A 877 -16.22 18.67 -13.31
N PRO A 878 -16.58 18.94 -12.05
CA PRO A 878 -17.97 19.06 -11.59
C PRO A 878 -18.87 19.94 -12.46
N SER A 879 -18.32 21.01 -13.02
CA SER A 879 -19.03 21.94 -13.91
C SER A 879 -19.44 21.31 -15.24
N ARG A 880 -18.93 20.12 -15.55
CA ARG A 880 -19.31 19.35 -16.73
C ARG A 880 -20.11 18.13 -16.31
N PRO A 881 -21.29 17.90 -16.90
CA PRO A 881 -22.17 16.85 -16.43
C PRO A 881 -21.72 15.45 -16.87
N TYR A 882 -20.74 15.32 -17.78
CA TYR A 882 -20.47 14.06 -18.49
C TYR A 882 -20.23 12.85 -17.58
N ALA A 883 -19.36 12.99 -16.58
CA ALA A 883 -19.01 11.88 -15.70
C ALA A 883 -20.17 11.53 -14.76
N LYS A 884 -20.92 12.54 -14.30
CA LYS A 884 -22.13 12.37 -13.49
C LYS A 884 -23.21 11.64 -14.28
N ASP A 885 -23.52 12.13 -15.48
CA ASP A 885 -24.56 11.58 -16.34
C ASP A 885 -24.22 10.15 -16.80
N PHE A 886 -22.95 9.87 -17.04
CA PHE A 886 -22.48 8.52 -17.34
C PHE A 886 -22.68 7.54 -16.17
N VAL A 887 -22.33 7.95 -14.94
CA VAL A 887 -22.54 7.12 -13.74
C VAL A 887 -24.04 6.90 -13.50
N LEU A 888 -24.86 7.95 -13.61
CA LEU A 888 -26.32 7.86 -13.49
C LEU A 888 -26.94 6.96 -14.57
N ALA A 889 -26.41 6.99 -15.79
CA ALA A 889 -26.86 6.12 -16.86
C ALA A 889 -26.54 4.65 -16.60
N ILE A 890 -25.32 4.32 -16.16
CA ILE A 890 -24.97 2.96 -15.74
C ILE A 890 -25.88 2.49 -14.62
N GLN A 891 -26.11 3.33 -13.62
CA GLN A 891 -27.01 3.04 -12.51
C GLN A 891 -28.42 2.72 -13.02
N ARG A 892 -28.98 3.55 -13.91
CA ARG A 892 -30.31 3.32 -14.48
C ARG A 892 -30.38 2.05 -15.34
N ILE A 893 -29.33 1.76 -16.11
CA ILE A 893 -29.23 0.52 -16.89
C ILE A 893 -29.31 -0.70 -15.97
N ILE A 894 -28.55 -0.69 -14.87
CA ILE A 894 -28.50 -1.82 -13.94
C ILE A 894 -29.82 -2.00 -13.19
N VAL A 895 -30.42 -0.91 -12.72
CA VAL A 895 -31.71 -0.97 -11.99
C VAL A 895 -32.84 -1.47 -12.90
N LYS A 896 -32.82 -1.13 -14.19
CA LYS A 896 -33.84 -1.57 -15.16
C LYS A 896 -33.56 -2.95 -15.78
N ASP A 897 -32.40 -3.56 -15.53
CA ASP A 897 -32.02 -4.87 -16.07
C ASP A 897 -32.60 -6.04 -15.26
N GLU A 898 -33.92 -6.08 -15.10
CA GLU A 898 -34.64 -7.12 -14.32
C GLU A 898 -34.34 -8.55 -14.81
N GLY A 899 -34.02 -8.71 -16.11
CA GLY A 899 -33.63 -9.99 -16.72
C GLY A 899 -32.12 -10.26 -16.76
N LYS A 900 -31.29 -9.37 -16.21
CA LYS A 900 -29.82 -9.44 -16.27
C LYS A 900 -29.28 -9.59 -17.69
N ILE A 901 -30.00 -9.10 -18.69
CA ILE A 901 -29.66 -9.27 -20.11
C ILE A 901 -28.38 -8.50 -20.42
N VAL A 902 -28.25 -7.26 -19.94
CA VAL A 902 -27.04 -6.45 -20.14
C VAL A 902 -25.88 -7.05 -19.38
N LEU A 903 -26.10 -7.45 -18.13
CA LEU A 903 -25.06 -8.08 -17.33
C LEU A 903 -24.58 -9.39 -17.96
N THR A 904 -25.50 -10.19 -18.54
CA THR A 904 -25.16 -11.43 -19.24
C THR A 904 -24.43 -11.16 -20.54
N MET A 905 -24.86 -10.17 -21.33
CA MET A 905 -24.11 -9.72 -22.52
C MET A 905 -22.69 -9.28 -22.16
N LEU A 906 -22.54 -8.49 -21.09
CA LEU A 906 -21.24 -8.07 -20.58
C LEU A 906 -20.41 -9.27 -20.11
N ARG A 907 -21.00 -10.23 -19.38
CA ARG A 907 -20.31 -11.46 -18.97
C ARG A 907 -19.82 -12.25 -20.17
N ASN A 908 -20.69 -12.45 -21.17
CA ASN A 908 -20.39 -13.17 -22.39
C ASN A 908 -19.31 -12.46 -23.22
N LEU A 909 -19.32 -11.13 -23.25
CA LEU A 909 -18.34 -10.31 -23.95
C LEU A 909 -16.90 -10.56 -23.48
N PHE A 910 -16.73 -10.84 -22.19
CA PHE A 910 -15.43 -11.11 -21.57
C PHE A 910 -15.24 -12.58 -21.14
N ILE A 911 -16.17 -13.47 -21.48
CA ILE A 911 -16.06 -14.88 -21.11
C ILE A 911 -14.84 -15.47 -21.81
N GLN A 912 -14.00 -16.16 -21.04
CA GLN A 912 -12.89 -16.91 -21.60
C GLN A 912 -13.44 -18.23 -22.11
N ASN A 913 -13.15 -18.57 -23.36
CA ASN A 913 -13.41 -19.92 -23.85
C ASN A 913 -12.57 -20.91 -23.02
N PRO A 914 -13.18 -21.95 -22.42
CA PRO A 914 -12.46 -22.94 -21.60
C PRO A 914 -11.32 -23.65 -22.36
N GLN A 915 -11.44 -23.76 -23.68
CA GLN A 915 -10.43 -24.38 -24.55
C GLN A 915 -9.41 -23.38 -25.12
N SER A 916 -9.66 -22.08 -24.99
CA SER A 916 -8.71 -21.03 -25.37
C SER A 916 -8.98 -19.77 -24.54
N PRO A 917 -8.24 -19.55 -23.42
CA PRO A 917 -8.43 -18.38 -22.55
C PRO A 917 -8.09 -17.04 -23.23
N TYR A 918 -7.74 -17.06 -24.52
CA TYR A 918 -7.46 -15.90 -25.38
C TYR A 918 -8.58 -15.56 -26.35
N ASN A 919 -9.62 -16.41 -26.44
CA ASN A 919 -10.78 -16.18 -27.31
C ASN A 919 -11.88 -15.42 -26.54
N MET A 920 -11.57 -14.22 -26.05
CA MET A 920 -12.65 -13.35 -25.56
C MET A 920 -13.34 -12.71 -26.75
N PRO A 921 -14.68 -12.74 -26.83
CA PRO A 921 -15.41 -12.10 -27.93
C PRO A 921 -15.00 -10.65 -28.20
N ILE A 922 -14.77 -9.85 -27.16
CA ILE A 922 -14.31 -8.45 -27.33
C ILE A 922 -12.96 -8.33 -28.05
N LEU A 923 -12.03 -9.26 -27.79
CA LEU A 923 -10.72 -9.24 -28.43
C LEU A 923 -10.83 -9.66 -29.90
N GLU A 924 -11.72 -10.60 -30.23
CA GLU A 924 -11.97 -11.00 -31.63
C GLU A 924 -12.59 -9.88 -32.45
N ILE A 925 -13.58 -9.18 -31.88
CA ILE A 925 -14.21 -8.02 -32.51
C ILE A 925 -13.15 -6.94 -32.74
N TYR A 926 -12.33 -6.63 -31.72
CA TYR A 926 -11.22 -5.67 -31.86
C TYR A 926 -10.22 -6.09 -32.94
N ASN A 927 -9.76 -7.34 -32.94
CA ASN A 927 -8.79 -7.85 -33.90
C ASN A 927 -9.35 -7.77 -35.34
N THR A 928 -10.64 -8.07 -35.52
CA THR A 928 -11.33 -7.96 -36.81
C THR A 928 -11.36 -6.52 -37.29
N PHE A 929 -11.80 -5.57 -36.45
CA PHE A 929 -11.83 -4.16 -36.81
C PHE A 929 -10.43 -3.60 -37.07
N SER A 930 -9.43 -4.02 -36.28
CA SER A 930 -8.03 -3.64 -36.50
C SER A 930 -7.51 -4.14 -37.85
N ALA A 931 -7.84 -5.38 -38.24
CA ALA A 931 -7.48 -5.93 -39.54
C ALA A 931 -8.12 -5.15 -40.69
N VAL A 932 -9.41 -4.81 -40.58
CA VAL A 932 -10.12 -3.97 -41.57
C VAL A 932 -9.49 -2.58 -41.67
N GLN A 933 -9.15 -1.94 -40.55
CA GLN A 933 -8.49 -0.64 -40.56
C GLN A 933 -7.08 -0.69 -41.16
N LYS A 934 -6.32 -1.78 -40.92
CA LYS A 934 -5.01 -1.97 -41.56
C LYS A 934 -5.15 -2.12 -43.07
N ALA A 935 -6.12 -2.91 -43.53
CA ALA A 935 -6.39 -3.09 -44.95
C ALA A 935 -6.89 -1.81 -45.65
N ALA A 936 -7.45 -0.87 -44.89
CA ALA A 936 -7.80 0.46 -45.40
C ALA A 936 -6.58 1.30 -45.81
N LYS A 937 -5.36 0.89 -45.47
CA LYS A 937 -4.13 1.61 -45.79
C LYS A 937 -3.44 0.92 -46.98
N SER A 938 -3.48 1.55 -48.16
CA SER A 938 -3.14 0.96 -49.47
C SER A 938 -1.68 0.54 -49.69
N ASN A 939 -0.78 0.76 -48.71
CA ASN A 939 0.62 0.32 -48.75
C ASN A 939 0.94 -0.48 -47.48
N ALA A 940 1.64 -1.61 -47.64
CA ALA A 940 2.15 -2.46 -46.55
C ALA A 940 3.11 -1.73 -45.58
N SER A 941 3.60 -0.55 -45.96
CA SER A 941 4.48 0.34 -45.20
C SER A 941 3.77 1.66 -44.89
N SER A 942 2.55 1.61 -44.36
CA SER A 942 1.82 2.81 -44.00
C SER A 942 2.28 3.35 -42.65
N PRO A 943 2.51 4.67 -42.53
CA PRO A 943 3.04 5.24 -41.30
C PRO A 943 2.14 4.92 -40.10
N PRO A 944 2.72 4.81 -38.89
CA PRO A 944 1.99 4.48 -37.68
C PRO A 944 0.88 5.50 -37.42
N LEU A 945 -0.23 5.07 -36.79
CA LEU A 945 -1.43 5.89 -36.49
C LEU A 945 -1.02 7.31 -36.09
N THR A 946 -1.43 8.36 -36.80
CA THR A 946 -1.04 9.76 -36.49
C THR A 946 -2.14 10.51 -35.75
N ALA A 947 -1.81 11.61 -35.07
CA ALA A 947 -2.81 12.46 -34.42
C ALA A 947 -3.87 12.99 -35.42
N ALA A 948 -3.45 13.27 -36.66
CA ALA A 948 -4.34 13.71 -37.74
C ALA A 948 -5.29 12.58 -38.21
N GLU A 949 -4.80 11.35 -38.30
CA GLU A 949 -5.65 10.18 -38.62
C GLU A 949 -6.67 9.92 -37.49
N LEU A 950 -6.24 10.02 -36.23
CA LEU A 950 -7.12 9.90 -35.07
C LEU A 950 -8.18 11.01 -35.07
N GLU A 951 -7.79 12.26 -35.33
CA GLU A 951 -8.72 13.37 -35.48
C GLU A 951 -9.75 13.12 -36.58
N SER A 952 -9.32 12.67 -37.76
CA SER A 952 -10.24 12.34 -38.86
C SER A 952 -11.23 11.25 -38.46
N THR A 953 -10.76 10.24 -37.74
CA THR A 953 -11.60 9.16 -37.21
C THR A 953 -12.64 9.69 -36.22
N ILE A 954 -12.23 10.54 -35.27
CA ILE A 954 -13.14 11.16 -34.30
C ILE A 954 -14.16 12.07 -35.00
N ARG A 955 -13.76 12.83 -36.03
CA ARG A 955 -14.68 13.68 -36.81
C ARG A 955 -15.72 12.86 -37.57
N SER A 956 -15.31 11.74 -38.16
CA SER A 956 -16.23 10.79 -38.81
C SER A 956 -17.22 10.19 -37.82
N LEU A 957 -16.75 9.79 -36.63
CA LEU A 957 -17.63 9.31 -35.55
C LEU A 957 -18.62 10.38 -35.10
N LEU A 958 -18.16 11.61 -34.86
CA LEU A 958 -19.01 12.75 -34.51
C LEU A 958 -20.06 13.05 -35.59
N LYS A 959 -19.67 12.96 -36.87
CA LYS A 959 -20.59 13.14 -37.99
C LYS A 959 -21.70 12.08 -37.96
N PHE A 960 -21.34 10.82 -37.73
CA PHE A 960 -22.31 9.73 -37.58
C PHE A 960 -23.23 9.94 -36.36
N MET A 961 -22.66 10.29 -35.20
CA MET A 961 -23.44 10.54 -33.98
C MET A 961 -24.43 11.70 -34.14
N LYS A 962 -24.09 12.72 -34.95
CA LYS A 962 -24.92 13.90 -35.20
C LYS A 962 -25.89 13.77 -36.38
N ASP A 963 -25.77 12.72 -37.21
CA ASP A 963 -26.56 12.60 -38.42
C ASP A 963 -28.05 12.32 -38.11
N PRO A 964 -28.98 13.25 -38.39
CA PRO A 964 -30.40 13.06 -38.08
C PRO A 964 -31.10 12.06 -39.02
N LYS A 965 -30.48 11.72 -40.16
CA LYS A 965 -31.07 10.84 -41.19
C LYS A 965 -30.58 9.40 -41.07
N ALA A 966 -29.31 9.21 -40.73
CA ALA A 966 -28.67 7.88 -40.70
C ALA A 966 -27.92 7.57 -39.39
N GLY A 967 -27.87 8.51 -38.45
CA GLY A 967 -27.10 8.42 -37.21
C GLY A 967 -27.92 8.04 -35.97
N LEU A 968 -27.35 8.32 -34.80
CA LEU A 968 -27.94 8.00 -33.50
C LEU A 968 -29.32 8.64 -33.23
N PRO A 969 -29.59 9.91 -33.62
CA PRO A 969 -30.92 10.48 -33.47
C PRO A 969 -31.99 9.73 -34.26
N LYS A 970 -31.66 9.27 -35.47
CA LYS A 970 -32.57 8.47 -36.29
C LYS A 970 -32.87 7.13 -35.63
N PHE A 971 -31.84 6.52 -35.06
CA PHE A 971 -31.94 5.27 -34.35
C PHE A 971 -32.88 5.37 -33.14
N TYR A 972 -32.72 6.41 -32.31
CA TYR A 972 -33.63 6.68 -31.19
C TYR A 972 -35.07 6.95 -31.66
N GLU A 973 -35.25 7.67 -32.77
CA GLU A 973 -36.56 7.90 -33.38
C GLU A 973 -37.22 6.58 -33.82
N GLN A 974 -36.45 5.66 -34.42
CA GLN A 974 -36.95 4.36 -34.86
C GLN A 974 -37.38 3.47 -33.67
N ILE A 975 -36.61 3.46 -32.58
CA ILE A 975 -36.98 2.77 -31.33
C ILE A 975 -38.33 3.32 -30.83
N ARG A 976 -38.47 4.65 -30.73
CA ARG A 976 -39.72 5.31 -30.30
C ARG A 976 -40.90 5.01 -31.22
N LYS A 977 -40.68 4.97 -32.54
CA LYS A 977 -41.73 4.68 -33.53
C LYS A 977 -42.24 3.24 -33.46
N ARG A 978 -41.39 2.27 -33.13
CA ARG A 978 -41.82 0.87 -32.95
C ARG A 978 -42.80 0.71 -31.79
N ARG A 979 -42.61 1.45 -30.69
CA ARG A 979 -43.56 1.50 -29.57
C ARG A 979 -44.95 1.98 -30.01
N ARG A 980 -45.04 3.00 -30.86
CA ARG A 980 -46.33 3.53 -31.32
C ARG A 980 -47.10 2.56 -32.23
N ARG A 981 -46.45 1.50 -32.72
CA ARG A 981 -47.04 0.48 -33.60
C ARG A 981 -47.42 -0.80 -32.85
N GLN A 982 -46.97 -0.94 -31.61
CA GLN A 982 -47.37 -2.01 -30.68
C GLN A 982 -48.42 -1.43 -29.74
#